data_AF-A0A3A4RZB8-F1
#
_entry.id   AF-A0A3A4RZB8-F1
#
_cell.length_a   1.000
_cell.length_b   1.000
_cell.length_c   1.000
_cell.angle_alpha   90.00
_cell.angle_beta   90.00
_cell.angle_gamma   90.00
#
_symmetry.space_group_name_H-M   'P 1'
#
loop_
_entity.id
_entity.type
_entity.pdbx_description
1 polymer ?
#
loop_
_entity_poly.entity_id
_entity_poly.type
_entity_poly.pdbx_seq_one_letter_code
_entity_poly.pdbx_strand_id
1 'polypeptide(L)'
;MRNDYLPNQVSVLNLYQRVLQWVTRRPWAVIFCFGMISLFFAWNIPNMTTSTSIYDLVIEDLPVTKQYQDFQKLFGSDDIIRIVVKGENVFHPVFFSKLEHLAEQSTGIKGVRRVISLPEIKKTVDPSGTWSLETFSAKISPVPLFRKNLISDDRKTTALTLLLESDADPSAVIDAVNRIIATESDTLTIYQIGIPLVSEAIARFTEKDLFTILPLTFLMVAVILYILFGNIRILVLALLCVAVPIIWMFGFMAILKIPLAMLTMIVPVFMTAVGTAYCLHLLTAFLENADVSPSVHDAVCLTWKEMTLPTMLAVFTTATGLGSLFINRISAIQEFALFSCFGLFSLLLVLLFFLPALLVLFPLPLIRKKPKRTTLSSRFTRITRTIATIDLKYRKPVFILSGIVCLLSVAGVLQLQVETNPVGYFREHTDISKNFHDIYQDLSGSFPINVVLKGNEDDYFEDPAHLTEISDLQQFLESLPKIDKTVSFTDYLKLVNYSMNRYEREFYVLPKESYELRMLLNSYKMLLGRDMLTQFMDESYSKANIMLLTHISSSRDFLATRSRILEYAKQHLPENIAIDVTGIGMVVSESSHHLVQGQIKSLFLTMGIVFSAMFILFLSGKVGLVAILVNFFPVLVTFGIMGWFGIELSMATGLIASIAIGLAVDDTIHYLVRYNREFKKDLDKDRALRDTIEGVGKPIIFTSLTISIGFSLLLFSHFGPTAVFGVLMMITMLSALVGDMILLPSLMLHVELVTAWDLLRLMPSLGGISAGIAHELNQPLNAIKMGSEYLKTMLQKGKTIQDEDLSLVVNEINGQVNRASDIVRRLSLFGRKPDFLKQKVDINQPIRDTLSVLENQLRVENIHVELSLSQDIRPILGHAYQLGQMFYNLLVNAMEAINQVTGQDDNPSLIVIRTFMENGYTTVTISDTGCGIPHHLRERVFEPFFTTKESGKGKGLGLSITHEIIHGINGRIAIQSKKGTGTTFTISFPPAEMETEEAGTP
;
A
#
# COMPACT_ATOMS: atom_id res chain seq x y z
N MET A 1 0.26 -42.15 22.84
CA MET A 1 0.69 -42.74 21.55
C MET A 1 -0.31 -42.34 20.47
N ARG A 2 0.23 -42.03 19.30
CA ARG A 2 -0.38 -41.62 18.01
C ARG A 2 -1.79 -42.13 17.66
N ASN A 3 -2.59 -41.23 17.07
CA ASN A 3 -2.95 -41.20 15.64
C ASN A 3 -3.89 -39.98 15.43
N ASP A 4 -3.46 -38.86 14.82
CA ASP A 4 -3.07 -38.66 13.41
C ASP A 4 -4.01 -39.36 12.43
N TYR A 5 -5.14 -38.70 12.07
CA TYR A 5 -5.80 -38.83 10.77
C TYR A 5 -6.81 -37.69 10.57
N LEU A 6 -6.33 -36.52 10.10
CA LEU A 6 -7.14 -35.56 9.33
C LEU A 6 -6.21 -34.93 8.27
N PRO A 7 -6.42 -35.20 6.96
CA PRO A 7 -5.44 -34.85 5.95
C PRO A 7 -5.53 -33.36 5.54
N ASN A 8 -4.41 -32.67 5.76
CA ASN A 8 -3.79 -31.65 4.89
C ASN A 8 -4.38 -30.24 4.67
N GLN A 9 -5.39 -29.76 5.42
CA GLN A 9 -5.79 -28.32 5.33
C GLN A 9 -5.73 -27.53 6.65
N VAL A 10 -5.13 -28.09 7.70
CA VAL A 10 -5.08 -27.48 9.04
C VAL A 10 -3.64 -27.17 9.53
N SER A 11 -2.63 -27.17 8.66
CA SER A 11 -1.22 -27.11 9.11
C SER A 11 -0.76 -25.72 9.56
N VAL A 12 -1.03 -24.65 8.79
CA VAL A 12 -0.48 -23.30 9.06
C VAL A 12 -1.17 -22.60 10.23
N LEU A 13 -2.51 -22.65 10.32
CA LEU A 13 -3.25 -22.04 11.43
C LEU A 13 -2.98 -22.76 12.76
N ASN A 14 -2.85 -24.10 12.74
CA ASN A 14 -2.48 -24.87 13.93
C ASN A 14 -1.02 -24.62 14.33
N LEU A 15 -0.12 -24.45 13.35
CA LEU A 15 1.27 -24.08 13.62
C LEU A 15 1.33 -22.69 14.28
N TYR A 16 0.62 -21.70 13.75
CA TYR A 16 0.56 -20.37 14.36
C TYR A 16 -0.07 -20.41 15.75
N GLN A 17 -1.15 -21.16 15.96
CA GLN A 17 -1.73 -21.31 17.30
C GLN A 17 -0.75 -21.92 18.31
N ARG A 18 0.08 -22.90 17.90
CA ARG A 18 1.16 -23.43 18.76
C ARG A 18 2.23 -22.38 19.05
N VAL A 19 2.60 -21.57 18.06
CA VAL A 19 3.56 -20.47 18.23
C VAL A 19 2.99 -19.40 19.17
N LEU A 20 1.73 -19.00 19.00
CA LEU A 20 1.04 -18.04 19.86
C LEU A 20 0.99 -18.53 21.31
N GLN A 21 0.65 -19.81 21.53
CA GLN A 21 0.70 -20.41 22.87
C GLN A 21 2.11 -20.42 23.46
N TRP A 22 3.15 -20.58 22.64
CA TRP A 22 4.54 -20.50 23.11
C TRP A 22 4.90 -19.06 23.50
N VAL A 23 4.53 -18.07 22.68
CA VAL A 23 4.75 -16.64 22.93
C VAL A 23 4.09 -16.21 24.24
N THR A 24 2.83 -16.58 24.47
CA THR A 24 2.09 -16.19 25.66
C THR A 24 2.56 -16.92 26.93
N ARG A 25 3.14 -18.12 26.80
CA ARG A 25 3.72 -18.87 27.94
C ARG A 25 5.14 -18.43 28.31
N ARG A 26 5.91 -17.87 27.38
CA ARG A 26 7.29 -17.41 27.59
C ARG A 26 7.50 -15.96 27.14
N PRO A 27 6.71 -15.00 27.64
CA PRO A 27 6.73 -13.63 27.13
C PRO A 27 8.09 -12.92 27.38
N TRP A 28 8.77 -13.22 28.49
CA TRP A 28 10.11 -12.67 28.77
C TRP A 28 11.17 -13.08 27.75
N ALA A 29 11.11 -14.31 27.23
CA ALA A 29 12.06 -14.77 26.21
C ALA A 29 11.86 -14.02 24.89
N VAL A 30 10.60 -13.73 24.54
CA VAL A 30 10.26 -12.94 23.35
C VAL A 30 10.73 -11.50 23.52
N ILE A 31 10.43 -10.86 24.65
CA ILE A 31 10.86 -9.48 24.92
C ILE A 31 12.39 -9.37 24.93
N PHE A 32 13.09 -10.32 25.55
CA PHE A 32 14.56 -10.33 25.55
C PHE A 32 15.12 -10.45 24.13
N CYS A 33 14.56 -11.35 23.31
CA CYS A 33 14.97 -11.51 21.91
C CYS A 33 14.77 -10.21 21.11
N PHE A 34 13.58 -9.60 21.18
CA PHE A 34 13.30 -8.33 20.52
C PHE A 34 14.19 -7.19 21.06
N GLY A 35 14.49 -7.18 22.36
CA GLY A 35 15.41 -6.23 22.98
C GLY A 35 16.84 -6.36 22.45
N MET A 36 17.35 -7.59 22.31
CA MET A 36 18.67 -7.86 21.74
C MET A 36 18.77 -7.44 20.27
N ILE A 37 17.75 -7.75 19.46
CA ILE A 37 17.69 -7.33 18.06
C ILE A 37 17.61 -5.80 17.97
N SER A 38 16.80 -5.17 18.82
CA SER A 38 16.69 -3.70 18.86
C SER A 38 18.00 -3.04 19.26
N LEU A 39 18.73 -3.61 20.22
CA LEU A 39 20.05 -3.11 20.62
C LEU A 39 21.06 -3.24 19.48
N PHE A 40 21.04 -4.35 18.72
CA PHE A 40 21.89 -4.52 17.55
C PHE A 40 21.66 -3.44 16.49
N PHE A 41 20.40 -3.15 16.15
CA PHE A 41 20.07 -2.09 15.19
C PHE A 41 20.38 -0.71 15.76
N ALA A 42 20.02 -0.43 17.01
CA ALA A 42 20.28 0.84 17.68
C ALA A 42 21.79 1.17 17.75
N TRP A 43 22.64 0.15 17.95
CA TRP A 43 24.10 0.30 17.98
C TRP A 43 24.68 0.82 16.66
N ASN A 44 24.01 0.56 15.53
CA ASN A 44 24.48 1.01 14.22
C ASN A 44 23.99 2.41 13.84
N ILE A 45 22.94 2.94 14.48
CA ILE A 45 22.34 4.25 14.16
C ILE A 45 23.37 5.41 14.16
N PRO A 46 24.35 5.49 15.10
CA PRO A 46 25.36 6.56 15.06
C PRO A 46 26.23 6.61 13.81
N ASN A 47 26.29 5.51 13.03
CA ASN A 47 27.05 5.45 11.77
C ASN A 47 26.23 5.94 10.56
N MET A 48 24.98 6.34 10.77
CA MET A 48 24.11 6.84 9.70
C MET A 48 24.63 8.19 9.19
N THR A 49 24.72 8.33 7.86
CA THR A 49 25.08 9.58 7.21
C THR A 49 23.83 10.29 6.72
N THR A 50 23.87 11.62 6.70
CA THR A 50 22.89 12.45 6.00
C THR A 50 23.55 12.91 4.71
N SER A 51 22.87 12.65 3.59
CA SER A 51 23.25 13.20 2.29
C SER A 51 21.93 13.49 1.61
N THR A 52 21.68 14.77 1.37
CA THR A 52 20.49 15.18 0.66
C THR A 52 20.92 16.24 -0.32
N SER A 53 20.77 15.94 -1.60
CA SER A 53 21.13 16.83 -2.68
C SER A 53 20.10 16.80 -3.79
N ILE A 54 20.09 17.86 -4.59
CA ILE A 54 19.33 17.88 -5.85
C ILE A 54 19.82 16.76 -6.79
N TYR A 55 21.09 16.34 -6.66
CA TYR A 55 21.68 15.23 -7.41
C TYR A 55 20.99 13.88 -7.16
N ASP A 56 20.41 13.66 -5.97
CA ASP A 56 19.72 12.40 -5.63
C ASP A 56 18.41 12.20 -6.43
N LEU A 57 17.96 13.23 -7.14
CA LEU A 57 16.77 13.22 -7.99
C LEU A 57 17.07 12.73 -9.42
N VAL A 58 18.33 12.49 -9.75
CA VAL A 58 18.79 12.09 -11.08
C VAL A 58 18.62 10.58 -11.29
N ILE A 59 18.18 10.20 -12.50
CA ILE A 59 18.25 8.81 -12.96
C ILE A 59 19.64 8.58 -13.58
N GLU A 60 20.43 7.68 -12.99
CA GLU A 60 21.82 7.42 -13.41
C GLU A 60 21.97 6.82 -14.81
N ASP A 61 21.00 6.00 -15.24
CA ASP A 61 21.09 5.21 -16.48
C ASP A 61 20.55 5.93 -17.73
N LEU A 62 20.19 7.22 -17.64
CA LEU A 62 19.70 7.97 -18.78
C LEU A 62 20.85 8.42 -19.72
N PRO A 63 20.61 8.45 -21.05
CA PRO A 63 21.57 9.01 -22.00
C PRO A 63 22.00 10.44 -21.66
N VAL A 64 21.07 11.25 -21.16
CA VAL A 64 21.30 12.66 -20.80
C VAL A 64 22.21 12.78 -19.57
N THR A 65 22.09 11.85 -18.61
CA THR A 65 22.97 11.76 -17.45
C THR A 65 24.39 11.38 -17.88
N LYS A 66 24.51 10.41 -18.79
CA LYS A 66 25.81 10.05 -19.36
C LYS A 66 26.44 11.21 -20.14
N GLN A 67 25.66 11.94 -20.93
CA GLN A 67 26.11 13.15 -21.63
C GLN A 67 26.64 14.22 -20.65
N TYR A 68 25.98 14.41 -19.52
CA TYR A 68 26.43 15.31 -18.46
C TYR A 68 27.73 14.83 -17.78
N GLN A 69 27.85 13.54 -17.48
CA GLN A 69 29.09 12.97 -16.93
C GLN A 69 30.26 13.08 -17.92
N ASP A 70 30.01 12.86 -19.21
CA ASP A 70 31.03 13.00 -20.25
C ASP A 70 31.44 14.48 -20.43
N PHE A 71 30.49 15.41 -20.30
CA PHE A 71 30.77 16.85 -20.23
C PHE A 71 31.66 17.18 -19.03
N GLN A 72 31.34 16.69 -17.82
CA GLN A 72 32.13 16.95 -16.61
C GLN A 72 33.57 16.43 -16.72
N LYS A 73 33.78 15.29 -17.39
CA LYS A 73 35.13 14.75 -17.65
C LYS A 73 35.94 15.61 -18.63
N LEU A 74 35.27 16.24 -19.60
CA LEU A 74 35.92 17.04 -20.63
C LEU A 74 36.22 18.47 -20.15
N PHE A 75 35.22 19.15 -19.56
CA PHE A 75 35.28 20.58 -19.26
C PHE A 75 35.39 20.89 -17.75
N GLY A 76 35.29 19.88 -16.89
CA GLY A 76 35.26 20.03 -15.43
C GLY A 76 33.84 20.23 -14.87
N SER A 77 33.74 20.53 -13.58
CA SER A 77 32.43 20.79 -12.94
C SER A 77 31.85 22.13 -13.38
N ASP A 78 30.54 22.18 -13.60
CA ASP A 78 29.74 23.40 -13.74
C ASP A 78 29.11 23.83 -12.39
N ASP A 79 29.48 23.17 -11.29
CA ASP A 79 29.15 23.65 -9.94
C ASP A 79 29.85 24.98 -9.66
N ILE A 80 29.03 26.02 -9.54
CA ILE A 80 29.47 27.36 -9.20
C ILE A 80 28.83 27.85 -7.91
N ILE A 81 29.63 28.51 -7.09
CA ILE A 81 29.17 29.37 -6.00
C ILE A 81 29.47 30.81 -6.41
N ARG A 82 28.51 31.71 -6.32
CA ARG A 82 28.72 33.14 -6.57
C ARG A 82 28.57 33.92 -5.28
N ILE A 83 29.59 34.70 -4.94
CA ILE A 83 29.52 35.71 -3.88
C ILE A 83 29.12 37.03 -4.53
N VAL A 84 27.93 37.52 -4.21
CA VAL A 84 27.42 38.80 -4.67
C VAL A 84 27.77 39.86 -3.65
N VAL A 85 28.28 41.00 -4.14
CA VAL A 85 28.67 42.15 -3.33
C VAL A 85 27.98 43.38 -3.89
N LYS A 86 27.22 44.09 -3.05
CA LYS A 86 26.55 45.36 -3.40
C LYS A 86 27.15 46.53 -2.64
N GLY A 87 27.28 47.66 -3.34
CA GLY A 87 27.67 48.95 -2.76
C GLY A 87 27.29 50.11 -3.68
N GLU A 88 27.82 51.30 -3.40
CA GLU A 88 27.48 52.49 -4.20
C GLU A 88 28.15 52.54 -5.56
N ASN A 89 29.38 52.04 -5.67
CA ASN A 89 30.15 51.94 -6.91
C ASN A 89 31.26 50.91 -6.77
N VAL A 90 31.26 49.88 -7.63
CA VAL A 90 32.23 48.78 -7.59
C VAL A 90 33.67 49.22 -7.85
N PHE A 91 33.88 50.36 -8.52
CA PHE A 91 35.20 50.92 -8.83
C PHE A 91 35.70 51.93 -7.79
N HIS A 92 34.94 52.16 -6.71
CA HIS A 92 35.41 53.03 -5.63
C HIS A 92 36.60 52.38 -4.91
N PRO A 93 37.73 53.07 -4.63
CA PRO A 93 38.96 52.46 -4.11
C PRO A 93 38.77 51.61 -2.84
N VAL A 94 37.97 52.11 -1.89
CA VAL A 94 37.66 51.40 -0.63
C VAL A 94 36.85 50.13 -0.89
N PHE A 95 35.90 50.18 -1.83
CA PHE A 95 35.09 49.02 -2.18
C PHE A 95 35.93 47.99 -2.93
N PHE A 96 36.72 48.43 -3.92
CA PHE A 96 37.56 47.56 -4.73
C PHE A 96 38.65 46.86 -3.92
N SER A 97 39.25 47.54 -2.94
CA SER A 97 40.23 46.92 -2.03
C SER A 97 39.60 45.80 -1.18
N LYS A 98 38.34 45.95 -0.77
CA LYS A 98 37.60 44.86 -0.09
C LYS A 98 37.29 43.72 -1.03
N LEU A 99 36.94 44.00 -2.29
CA LEU A 99 36.78 42.95 -3.30
C LEU A 99 38.08 42.17 -3.54
N GLU A 100 39.22 42.86 -3.60
CA GLU A 100 40.55 42.24 -3.73
C GLU A 100 40.81 41.29 -2.57
N HIS A 101 40.56 41.74 -1.33
CA HIS A 101 40.73 40.90 -0.14
C HIS A 101 39.82 39.67 -0.18
N LEU A 102 38.55 39.86 -0.54
CA LEU A 102 37.56 38.78 -0.62
C LEU A 102 37.92 37.77 -1.71
N ALA A 103 38.41 38.24 -2.87
CA ALA A 103 38.89 37.38 -3.95
C ALA A 103 40.11 36.55 -3.52
N GLU A 104 41.09 37.16 -2.85
CA GLU A 104 42.30 36.46 -2.40
C GLU A 104 41.99 35.40 -1.34
N GLN A 105 41.13 35.71 -0.36
CA GLN A 105 40.68 34.74 0.62
C GLN A 105 39.90 33.59 -0.03
N SER A 106 39.06 33.90 -1.01
CA SER A 106 38.25 32.91 -1.74
C SER A 106 39.11 31.94 -2.56
N THR A 107 40.20 32.41 -3.17
CA THR A 107 41.14 31.57 -3.93
C THR A 107 41.88 30.58 -3.01
N GLY A 108 42.08 30.92 -1.73
CA GLY A 108 42.73 30.05 -0.75
C GLY A 108 41.84 28.92 -0.20
N ILE A 109 40.56 28.87 -0.57
CA ILE A 109 39.63 27.85 -0.08
C ILE A 109 39.92 26.50 -0.75
N LYS A 110 40.19 25.47 0.05
CA LYS A 110 40.33 24.10 -0.44
C LYS A 110 39.04 23.63 -1.12
N GLY A 111 39.14 23.08 -2.34
CA GLY A 111 37.99 22.67 -3.15
C GLY A 111 37.52 23.74 -4.15
N VAL A 112 38.08 24.95 -4.11
CA VAL A 112 37.88 25.96 -5.15
C VAL A 112 38.99 25.83 -6.19
N ARG A 113 38.61 25.47 -7.42
CA ARG A 113 39.54 25.37 -8.55
C ARG A 113 40.00 26.75 -9.01
N ARG A 114 39.06 27.70 -9.09
CA ARG A 114 39.33 29.06 -9.59
C ARG A 114 38.29 30.07 -9.10
N VAL A 115 38.73 31.31 -8.89
CA VAL A 115 37.84 32.46 -8.65
C VAL A 115 37.87 33.37 -9.87
N ILE A 116 36.69 33.69 -10.41
CA ILE A 116 36.51 34.68 -11.48
C ILE A 116 35.90 35.93 -10.87
N SER A 117 36.65 37.04 -10.86
CA SER A 117 36.27 38.30 -10.21
C SER A 117 36.90 39.51 -10.91
N LEU A 118 36.37 40.72 -10.65
CA LEU A 118 36.98 41.96 -11.17
C LEU A 118 38.44 42.17 -10.74
N PRO A 119 38.82 41.94 -9.47
CA PRO A 119 40.22 41.94 -9.05
C PRO A 119 41.12 41.03 -9.89
N GLU A 120 40.70 39.78 -10.12
CA GLU A 120 41.46 38.81 -10.91
C GLU A 120 41.59 39.26 -12.37
N ILE A 121 40.52 39.82 -12.94
CA ILE A 121 40.57 40.41 -14.28
C ILE A 121 41.54 41.58 -14.32
N LYS A 122 41.55 42.47 -13.31
CA LYS A 122 42.51 43.60 -13.22
C LYS A 122 43.95 43.09 -13.21
N LYS A 123 44.26 42.09 -12.37
CA LYS A 123 45.60 41.48 -12.30
C LYS A 123 46.02 40.86 -13.64
N THR A 124 45.06 40.30 -14.37
CA THR A 124 45.31 39.64 -15.66
C THR A 124 45.56 40.63 -16.81
N VAL A 125 44.75 41.70 -16.90
CA VAL A 125 44.86 42.69 -18.00
C VAL A 125 45.88 43.79 -17.73
N ASP A 126 46.25 44.01 -16.47
CA ASP A 126 47.33 44.91 -16.05
C ASP A 126 48.35 44.17 -15.16
N PRO A 127 49.20 43.30 -15.74
CA PRO A 127 50.24 42.59 -14.99
C PRO A 127 51.26 43.53 -14.33
N SER A 128 51.40 44.74 -14.88
CA SER A 128 52.30 45.77 -14.35
C SER A 128 51.77 46.45 -13.09
N GLY A 129 50.47 46.33 -12.82
CA GLY A 129 49.79 46.99 -11.70
C GLY A 129 49.76 48.53 -11.81
N THR A 130 50.00 49.09 -12.99
CA THR A 130 50.15 50.56 -13.18
C THR A 130 48.82 51.28 -13.41
N TRP A 131 47.75 50.56 -13.73
CA TRP A 131 46.47 51.18 -14.07
C TRP A 131 45.73 51.67 -12.82
N SER A 132 45.26 52.92 -12.88
CA SER A 132 44.24 53.42 -11.94
C SER A 132 42.92 52.69 -12.13
N LEU A 133 42.06 52.70 -11.10
CA LEU A 133 40.72 52.10 -11.20
C LEU A 133 39.85 52.76 -12.28
N GLU A 134 40.03 54.06 -12.53
CA GLU A 134 39.36 54.77 -13.61
C GLU A 134 39.82 54.27 -14.98
N THR A 135 41.13 54.08 -15.16
CA THR A 135 41.70 53.53 -16.39
C THR A 135 41.20 52.12 -16.62
N PHE A 136 41.26 51.27 -15.59
CA PHE A 136 40.74 49.91 -15.64
C PHE A 136 39.25 49.90 -16.01
N SER A 137 38.41 50.69 -15.32
CA SER A 137 36.99 50.83 -15.61
C SER A 137 36.73 51.25 -17.07
N ALA A 138 37.49 52.23 -17.58
CA ALA A 138 37.35 52.71 -18.95
C ALA A 138 37.72 51.63 -20.00
N LYS A 139 38.69 50.76 -19.70
CA LYS A 139 39.10 49.65 -20.58
C LYS A 139 38.16 48.46 -20.53
N ILE A 140 37.56 48.14 -19.38
CA ILE A 140 36.66 46.98 -19.26
C ILE A 140 35.19 47.29 -19.53
N SER A 141 34.73 48.52 -19.32
CA SER A 141 33.32 48.90 -19.53
C SER A 141 32.78 48.60 -20.95
N PRO A 142 33.58 48.73 -22.04
CA PRO A 142 33.12 48.39 -23.38
C PRO A 142 33.02 46.89 -23.66
N VAL A 143 33.51 46.02 -22.76
CA VAL A 143 33.62 44.58 -22.98
C VAL A 143 32.31 43.87 -22.55
N PRO A 144 31.51 43.32 -23.49
CA PRO A 144 30.22 42.69 -23.18
C PRO A 144 30.31 41.45 -22.29
N LEU A 145 31.47 40.76 -22.28
CA LEU A 145 31.71 39.57 -21.46
C LEU A 145 31.51 39.83 -19.94
N PHE A 146 31.83 41.04 -19.47
CA PHE A 146 31.74 41.37 -18.03
C PHE A 146 30.40 41.97 -17.62
N ARG A 147 29.67 42.56 -18.57
CA ARG A 147 28.37 43.21 -18.33
C ARG A 147 27.31 42.17 -17.98
N LYS A 148 26.56 42.40 -16.90
CA LYS A 148 25.62 41.48 -16.25
C LYS A 148 26.21 40.14 -15.77
N ASN A 149 27.44 39.79 -16.16
CA ASN A 149 28.12 38.59 -15.69
C ASN A 149 28.92 38.86 -14.40
N LEU A 150 29.85 39.82 -14.44
CA LEU A 150 30.66 40.22 -13.28
C LEU A 150 30.23 41.57 -12.71
N ILE A 151 29.63 42.45 -13.52
CA ILE A 151 29.22 43.81 -13.12
C ILE A 151 27.80 44.11 -13.59
N SER A 152 26.99 44.70 -12.71
CA SER A 152 25.68 45.23 -13.08
C SER A 152 25.78 46.47 -13.97
N ASP A 153 24.70 46.77 -14.69
CA ASP A 153 24.63 47.92 -15.60
C ASP A 153 24.80 49.26 -14.88
N ASP A 154 24.36 49.35 -13.62
CA ASP A 154 24.48 50.53 -12.77
C ASP A 154 25.81 50.60 -11.99
N ARG A 155 26.68 49.58 -12.15
CA ARG A 155 27.99 49.46 -11.49
C ARG A 155 27.93 49.45 -9.96
N LYS A 156 26.80 49.05 -9.37
CA LYS A 156 26.62 48.92 -7.92
C LYS A 156 26.81 47.51 -7.39
N THR A 157 26.60 46.53 -8.27
CA THR A 157 26.62 45.11 -7.92
C THR A 157 27.73 44.40 -8.70
N THR A 158 28.50 43.57 -8.01
CA THR A 158 29.52 42.69 -8.61
C THR A 158 29.39 41.28 -8.05
N ALA A 159 29.89 40.29 -8.79
CA ALA A 159 29.97 38.92 -8.30
C ALA A 159 31.38 38.34 -8.44
N LEU A 160 31.75 37.49 -7.48
CA LEU A 160 32.88 36.58 -7.57
C LEU A 160 32.34 35.18 -7.80
N THR A 161 32.74 34.55 -8.90
CA THR A 161 32.31 33.19 -9.24
C THR A 161 33.40 32.22 -8.84
N LEU A 162 33.14 31.39 -7.83
CA LEU A 162 33.99 30.28 -7.43
C LEU A 162 33.58 29.04 -8.21
N LEU A 163 34.52 28.53 -9.01
CA LEU A 163 34.37 27.24 -9.69
C LEU A 163 34.91 26.16 -8.76
N LEU A 164 34.10 25.14 -8.50
CA LEU A 164 34.49 24.06 -7.61
C LEU A 164 35.26 22.97 -8.34
N GLU A 165 36.15 22.29 -7.62
CA GLU A 165 36.72 21.02 -8.07
C GLU A 165 35.62 19.96 -8.13
N SER A 166 35.75 18.98 -9.04
CA SER A 166 34.71 17.96 -9.24
C SER A 166 34.51 17.03 -8.04
N ASP A 167 35.49 16.93 -7.15
CA ASP A 167 35.47 16.14 -5.91
C ASP A 167 35.44 17.03 -4.64
N ALA A 168 35.18 18.33 -4.79
CA ALA A 168 35.09 19.25 -3.67
C ALA A 168 33.94 18.86 -2.72
N ASP A 169 34.17 19.01 -1.41
CA ASP A 169 33.09 18.99 -0.42
C ASP A 169 32.40 20.36 -0.41
N PRO A 170 31.17 20.48 -0.95
CA PRO A 170 30.58 21.79 -1.10
C PRO A 170 30.21 22.42 0.24
N SER A 171 29.89 21.62 1.27
CA SER A 171 29.58 22.13 2.62
C SER A 171 30.79 22.84 3.23
N ALA A 172 31.98 22.25 3.08
CA ALA A 172 33.22 22.86 3.57
C ALA A 172 33.54 24.19 2.86
N VAL A 173 33.28 24.26 1.55
CA VAL A 173 33.45 25.50 0.78
C VAL A 173 32.45 26.57 1.22
N ILE A 174 31.18 26.21 1.38
CA ILE A 174 30.13 27.14 1.82
C ILE A 174 30.43 27.69 3.21
N ASP A 175 30.90 26.86 4.13
CA ASP A 175 31.31 27.28 5.49
C ASP A 175 32.55 28.18 5.48
N ALA A 176 33.51 27.93 4.57
CA ALA A 176 34.64 28.82 4.37
C ALA A 176 34.19 30.18 3.85
N VAL A 177 33.31 30.21 2.85
CA VAL A 177 32.74 31.45 2.29
C VAL A 177 31.93 32.21 3.35
N ASN A 178 31.10 31.54 4.15
CA ASN A 178 30.32 32.18 5.22
C ASN A 178 31.23 32.88 6.25
N ARG A 179 32.38 32.29 6.60
CA ARG A 179 33.37 32.92 7.49
C ARG A 179 33.99 34.18 6.87
N ILE A 180 34.27 34.17 5.58
CA ILE A 180 34.77 35.34 4.84
C ILE A 180 33.69 36.44 4.83
N ILE A 181 32.45 36.09 4.47
CA ILE A 181 31.31 37.02 4.42
C ILE A 181 31.10 37.70 5.78
N ALA A 182 31.12 36.93 6.88
CA ALA A 182 30.90 37.45 8.23
C ALA A 182 31.98 38.45 8.69
N THR A 183 33.18 38.42 8.09
CA THR A 183 34.28 39.32 8.43
C THR A 183 34.15 40.67 7.72
N GLU A 184 33.49 40.72 6.56
CA GLU A 184 33.42 41.90 5.68
C GLU A 184 32.02 42.55 5.64
N SER A 185 31.02 41.96 6.30
CA SER A 185 29.60 42.34 6.22
C SER A 185 29.23 43.68 6.88
N ASP A 186 30.08 44.26 7.73
CA ASP A 186 29.73 45.47 8.51
C ASP A 186 29.54 46.74 7.67
N THR A 187 29.92 46.70 6.38
CA THR A 187 29.91 47.87 5.49
C THR A 187 29.38 47.58 4.09
N LEU A 188 29.19 46.31 3.74
CA LEU A 188 28.83 45.84 2.41
C LEU A 188 27.69 44.84 2.52
N THR A 189 26.74 44.89 1.60
CA THR A 189 25.76 43.82 1.48
C THR A 189 26.39 42.69 0.68
N ILE A 190 26.74 41.61 1.37
CA ILE A 190 27.41 40.43 0.80
C ILE A 190 26.55 39.20 1.07
N TYR A 191 26.34 38.39 0.04
CA TYR A 191 25.69 37.10 0.18
C TYR A 191 26.21 36.12 -0.87
N GLN A 192 26.00 34.82 -0.66
CA GLN A 192 26.35 33.78 -1.62
C GLN A 192 25.13 33.09 -2.22
N ILE A 193 25.31 32.53 -3.41
CA ILE A 193 24.29 31.81 -4.17
C ILE A 193 24.91 30.69 -4.99
N GLY A 194 24.13 29.65 -5.31
CA GLY A 194 24.57 28.54 -6.15
C GLY A 194 23.80 27.26 -5.84
N ILE A 195 23.83 26.30 -6.76
CA ILE A 195 23.20 24.97 -6.58
C ILE A 195 23.76 24.23 -5.35
N PRO A 196 25.08 24.28 -5.04
CA PRO A 196 25.60 23.65 -3.84
C PRO A 196 24.98 24.21 -2.55
N LEU A 197 24.78 25.54 -2.48
CA LEU A 197 24.13 26.20 -1.34
C LEU A 197 22.66 25.74 -1.18
N VAL A 198 21.96 25.57 -2.30
CA VAL A 198 20.59 25.04 -2.30
C VAL A 198 20.59 23.61 -1.74
N SER A 199 21.50 22.76 -2.20
CA SER A 199 21.61 21.37 -1.75
C SER A 199 21.94 21.26 -0.26
N GLU A 200 22.93 22.03 0.22
CA GLU A 200 23.28 22.07 1.64
C GLU A 200 22.11 22.54 2.52
N ALA A 201 21.35 23.54 2.06
CA ALA A 201 20.18 24.01 2.78
C ALA A 201 19.05 22.97 2.84
N ILE A 202 18.83 22.21 1.75
CA ILE A 202 17.88 21.08 1.77
C ILE A 202 18.34 20.04 2.79
N ALA A 203 19.62 19.67 2.81
CA ALA A 203 20.16 18.72 3.79
C ALA A 203 19.96 19.20 5.24
N ARG A 204 20.31 20.45 5.52
CA ARG A 204 20.16 21.06 6.86
C ARG A 204 18.70 21.12 7.31
N PHE A 205 17.77 21.47 6.42
CA PHE A 205 16.34 21.48 6.74
C PHE A 205 15.79 20.08 6.95
N THR A 206 16.20 19.11 6.14
CA THR A 206 15.83 17.70 6.30
C THR A 206 16.27 17.17 7.67
N GLU A 207 17.52 17.45 8.07
CA GLU A 207 18.02 17.04 9.38
C GLU A 207 17.24 17.69 10.53
N LYS A 208 17.04 19.02 10.47
CA LYS A 208 16.27 19.75 11.47
C LYS A 208 14.83 19.24 11.57
N ASP A 209 14.20 18.99 10.44
CA ASP A 209 12.83 18.49 10.39
C ASP A 209 12.75 17.07 10.98
N LEU A 210 13.77 16.21 10.79
CA LEU A 210 13.79 14.87 11.42
C LEU A 210 13.76 14.97 12.95
N PHE A 211 14.62 15.78 13.54
CA PHE A 211 14.72 15.92 14.99
C PHE A 211 13.56 16.69 15.63
N THR A 212 12.77 17.41 14.84
CA THR A 212 11.63 18.19 15.34
C THR A 212 10.29 17.49 15.07
N ILE A 213 10.05 17.05 13.84
CA ILE A 213 8.77 16.46 13.41
C ILE A 213 8.58 15.06 13.99
N LEU A 214 9.62 14.23 14.06
CA LEU A 214 9.47 12.85 14.57
C LEU A 214 9.03 12.83 16.05
N PRO A 215 9.69 13.53 17.00
CA PRO A 215 9.20 13.59 18.38
C PRO A 215 7.81 14.20 18.51
N LEU A 216 7.50 15.23 17.70
CA LEU A 216 6.18 15.84 17.67
C LEU A 216 5.10 14.86 17.19
N THR A 217 5.44 13.99 16.23
CA THR A 217 4.54 12.91 15.74
C THR A 217 4.25 11.90 16.83
N PHE A 218 5.28 11.44 17.55
CA PHE A 218 5.11 10.57 18.71
C PHE A 218 4.25 11.23 19.80
N LEU A 219 4.49 12.50 20.11
CA LEU A 219 3.71 13.25 21.09
C LEU A 219 2.25 13.36 20.66
N MET A 220 1.98 13.73 19.42
CA MET A 220 0.63 13.87 18.89
C MET A 220 -0.12 12.53 18.90
N VAL A 221 0.52 11.46 18.45
CA VAL A 221 -0.03 10.10 18.53
C VAL A 221 -0.32 9.70 19.97
N ALA A 222 0.60 9.98 20.91
CA ALA A 222 0.38 9.73 22.33
C ALA A 222 -0.86 10.47 22.84
N VAL A 223 -1.03 11.75 22.49
CA VAL A 223 -2.21 12.54 22.85
C VAL A 223 -3.50 11.92 22.29
N ILE A 224 -3.51 11.54 21.01
CA ILE A 224 -4.67 10.91 20.37
C ILE A 224 -5.01 9.59 21.08
N LEU A 225 -4.03 8.70 21.27
CA LEU A 225 -4.24 7.42 21.95
C LEU A 225 -4.76 7.62 23.39
N TYR A 226 -4.25 8.62 24.11
CA TYR A 226 -4.74 8.94 25.45
C TYR A 226 -6.19 9.41 25.42
N ILE A 227 -6.58 10.27 24.47
CA ILE A 227 -7.97 10.72 24.31
C ILE A 227 -8.89 9.55 23.97
N LEU A 228 -8.45 8.62 23.12
CA LEU A 228 -9.25 7.49 22.66
C LEU A 228 -9.48 6.44 23.74
N PHE A 229 -8.44 6.10 24.50
CA PHE A 229 -8.49 4.98 25.43
C PHE A 229 -8.55 5.41 26.91
N GLY A 230 -8.19 6.65 27.23
CA GLY A 230 -8.12 7.15 28.61
C GLY A 230 -7.16 6.37 29.51
N ASN A 231 -6.27 5.56 28.94
CA ASN A 231 -5.44 4.60 29.66
C ASN A 231 -3.98 4.67 29.19
N ILE A 232 -3.11 5.10 30.11
CA ILE A 232 -1.68 5.28 29.83
C ILE A 232 -0.96 3.96 29.49
N ARG A 233 -1.46 2.80 29.94
CA ARG A 233 -0.86 1.51 29.58
C ARG A 233 -1.06 1.19 28.11
N ILE A 234 -2.26 1.45 27.57
CA ILE A 234 -2.57 1.23 26.15
C ILE A 234 -1.69 2.14 25.29
N LEU A 235 -1.54 3.39 25.71
CA LEU A 235 -0.65 4.36 25.09
C LEU A 235 0.80 3.86 25.04
N VAL A 236 1.38 3.45 26.18
CA VAL A 236 2.77 2.99 26.23
C VAL A 236 2.97 1.73 25.38
N LEU A 237 2.03 0.78 25.41
CA LEU A 237 2.11 -0.43 24.60
C LEU A 237 2.12 -0.13 23.09
N ALA A 238 1.22 0.75 22.63
CA ALA A 238 1.17 1.14 21.23
C ALA A 238 2.45 1.89 20.80
N LEU A 239 2.93 2.84 21.60
CA LEU A 239 4.17 3.57 21.29
C LEU A 239 5.40 2.65 21.24
N LEU A 240 5.52 1.66 22.14
CA LEU A 240 6.60 0.68 22.11
C LEU A 240 6.56 -0.18 20.84
N CYS A 241 5.36 -0.60 20.42
CA CYS A 241 5.19 -1.39 19.20
C CYS A 241 5.55 -0.63 17.93
N VAL A 242 5.48 0.70 17.96
CA VAL A 242 5.86 1.57 16.85
C VAL A 242 7.34 1.97 16.90
N ALA A 243 7.89 2.18 18.09
CA ALA A 243 9.29 2.55 18.27
C ALA A 243 10.25 1.44 17.82
N VAL A 244 9.94 0.17 18.09
CA VAL A 244 10.81 -0.97 17.75
C VAL A 244 11.08 -1.07 16.24
N PRO A 245 10.06 -1.11 15.34
CA PRO A 245 10.28 -1.12 13.90
C PRO A 245 11.05 0.10 13.37
N ILE A 246 10.83 1.28 13.95
CA ILE A 246 11.53 2.51 13.56
C ILE A 246 13.03 2.43 13.90
N ILE A 247 13.37 1.92 15.09
CA ILE A 247 14.77 1.66 15.48
C ILE A 247 15.41 0.66 14.52
N TRP A 248 14.70 -0.42 14.17
CA TRP A 248 15.21 -1.42 13.24
C TRP A 248 15.43 -0.85 11.85
N MET A 249 14.50 -0.02 11.38
CA MET A 249 14.60 0.67 10.08
C MET A 249 15.83 1.59 10.02
N PHE A 250 16.03 2.46 11.02
CA PHE A 250 17.22 3.32 11.05
C PHE A 250 18.52 2.52 11.18
N GLY A 251 18.54 1.48 12.00
CA GLY A 251 19.71 0.60 12.10
C GLY A 251 20.00 -0.12 10.79
N PHE A 252 18.97 -0.56 10.06
CA PHE A 252 19.12 -1.20 8.75
C PHE A 252 19.64 -0.23 7.69
N MET A 253 19.13 1.01 7.69
CA MET A 253 19.63 2.11 6.86
C MET A 253 21.12 2.38 7.12
N ALA A 254 21.52 2.45 8.38
CA ALA A 254 22.91 2.65 8.77
C ALA A 254 23.83 1.48 8.36
N ILE A 255 23.37 0.23 8.46
CA ILE A 255 24.13 -0.96 8.03
C ILE A 255 24.40 -0.94 6.52
N LEU A 256 23.39 -0.55 5.72
CA LEU A 256 23.53 -0.45 4.27
C LEU A 256 24.34 0.77 3.84
N LYS A 257 24.65 1.70 4.76
CA LYS A 257 25.30 2.98 4.49
C LYS A 257 24.56 3.81 3.44
N ILE A 258 23.23 3.66 3.38
CA ILE A 258 22.38 4.49 2.54
C ILE A 258 22.08 5.75 3.33
N PRO A 259 22.41 6.95 2.80
CA PRO A 259 22.21 8.19 3.51
C PRO A 259 20.72 8.50 3.67
N LEU A 260 20.37 9.23 4.73
CA LEU A 260 19.02 9.76 4.87
C LEU A 260 18.82 10.91 3.87
N ALA A 261 17.96 10.67 2.88
CA ALA A 261 17.56 11.62 1.85
C ALA A 261 16.17 12.24 2.13
N MET A 262 15.85 13.34 1.43
CA MET A 262 14.59 14.09 1.57
C MET A 262 13.31 13.23 1.51
N LEU A 263 13.24 12.25 0.60
CA LEU A 263 12.07 11.37 0.48
C LEU A 263 12.02 10.34 1.62
N THR A 264 13.17 9.75 1.99
CA THR A 264 13.25 8.75 3.06
C THR A 264 12.91 9.32 4.44
N MET A 265 13.03 10.64 4.62
CA MET A 265 12.62 11.36 5.84
C MET A 265 11.11 11.26 6.13
N ILE A 266 10.27 10.96 5.13
CA ILE A 266 8.83 10.75 5.30
C ILE A 266 8.54 9.39 5.97
N VAL A 267 9.42 8.39 5.79
CA VAL A 267 9.21 7.00 6.23
C VAL A 267 8.97 6.88 7.74
N PRO A 268 9.73 7.51 8.65
CA PRO A 268 9.47 7.46 10.09
C PRO A 268 8.08 7.98 10.48
N VAL A 269 7.62 9.07 9.86
CA VAL A 269 6.28 9.65 10.11
C VAL A 269 5.20 8.72 9.60
N PHE A 270 5.37 8.18 8.39
CA PHE A 270 4.52 7.13 7.83
C PHE A 270 4.44 5.91 8.76
N MET A 271 5.59 5.38 9.22
CA MET A 271 5.66 4.23 10.11
C MET A 271 5.00 4.50 11.46
N THR A 272 5.11 5.72 11.96
CA THR A 272 4.46 6.12 13.22
C THR A 272 2.94 6.15 13.08
N ALA A 273 2.44 6.76 12.01
CA ALA A 273 1.01 6.84 11.70
C ALA A 273 0.39 5.45 11.46
N VAL A 274 0.97 4.66 10.56
CA VAL A 274 0.46 3.34 10.15
C VAL A 274 0.64 2.31 11.25
N GLY A 275 1.79 2.31 11.93
CA GLY A 275 2.05 1.42 13.05
C GLY A 275 1.05 1.62 14.19
N THR A 276 0.69 2.88 14.46
CA THR A 276 -0.33 3.21 15.45
C THR A 276 -1.72 2.71 15.03
N ALA A 277 -2.08 2.87 13.75
CA ALA A 277 -3.35 2.39 13.22
C ALA A 277 -3.52 0.87 13.40
N TYR A 278 -2.50 0.07 13.04
CA TYR A 278 -2.55 -1.37 13.26
C TYR A 278 -2.60 -1.77 14.74
N CYS A 279 -1.86 -1.06 15.60
CA CYS A 279 -1.97 -1.26 17.04
C CYS A 279 -3.39 -0.99 17.53
N LEU A 280 -4.06 0.05 17.01
CA LEU A 280 -5.42 0.43 17.39
C LEU A 280 -6.45 -0.64 17.00
N HIS A 281 -6.36 -1.23 15.80
CA HIS A 281 -7.22 -2.34 15.39
C HIS A 281 -7.08 -3.55 16.34
N LEU A 282 -5.85 -3.97 16.63
CA LEU A 282 -5.58 -5.12 17.49
C LEU A 282 -5.96 -4.87 18.95
N LEU A 283 -5.63 -3.70 19.50
CA LEU A 283 -5.94 -3.35 20.89
C LEU A 283 -7.45 -3.18 21.11
N THR A 284 -8.18 -2.63 20.13
CA THR A 284 -9.64 -2.53 20.22
C THR A 284 -10.29 -3.91 20.19
N ALA A 285 -9.88 -4.78 19.26
CA ALA A 285 -10.37 -6.17 19.20
C ALA A 285 -10.01 -6.96 20.48
N PHE A 286 -8.84 -6.69 21.07
CA PHE A 286 -8.45 -7.28 22.35
C PHE A 286 -9.39 -6.85 23.47
N LEU A 287 -9.72 -5.57 23.58
CA LEU A 287 -10.64 -5.07 24.62
C LEU A 287 -12.03 -5.68 24.49
N GLU A 288 -12.56 -5.84 23.27
CA GLU A 288 -13.85 -6.49 23.02
C GLU A 288 -13.84 -7.96 23.45
N ASN A 289 -12.78 -8.70 23.11
CA ASN A 289 -12.64 -10.11 23.50
C ASN A 289 -12.34 -10.29 24.99
N ALA A 290 -11.69 -9.31 25.63
CA ALA A 290 -11.37 -9.33 27.04
C ALA A 290 -12.63 -9.28 27.93
N ASP A 291 -13.71 -8.63 27.47
CA ASP A 291 -14.98 -8.55 28.20
C ASP A 291 -15.71 -9.90 28.28
N VAL A 292 -15.51 -10.78 27.29
CA VAL A 292 -16.17 -12.10 27.19
C VAL A 292 -15.26 -13.27 27.55
N SER A 293 -13.96 -13.02 27.78
CA SER A 293 -12.97 -14.06 28.07
C SER A 293 -12.71 -14.24 29.57
N PRO A 294 -12.50 -15.48 30.05
CA PRO A 294 -12.26 -15.74 31.47
C PRO A 294 -10.89 -15.28 31.97
N SER A 295 -9.89 -15.20 31.08
CA SER A 295 -8.53 -14.75 31.40
C SER A 295 -7.95 -13.84 30.31
N VAL A 296 -6.95 -13.03 30.67
CA VAL A 296 -6.19 -12.19 29.71
C VAL A 296 -5.53 -13.06 28.64
N HIS A 297 -5.00 -14.21 29.03
CA HIS A 297 -4.39 -15.16 28.11
C HIS A 297 -5.39 -15.64 27.05
N ASP A 298 -6.61 -15.99 27.47
CA ASP A 298 -7.66 -16.46 26.56
C ASP A 298 -8.15 -15.32 25.66
N ALA A 299 -8.24 -14.09 26.17
CA ALA A 299 -8.55 -12.90 25.39
C ALA A 299 -7.51 -12.64 24.28
N VAL A 300 -6.22 -12.76 24.60
CA VAL A 300 -5.13 -12.66 23.60
C VAL A 300 -5.25 -13.78 22.57
N CYS A 301 -5.42 -15.03 23.01
CA CYS A 301 -5.54 -16.17 22.11
C CYS A 301 -6.74 -16.06 21.16
N LEU A 302 -7.89 -15.61 21.67
CA LEU A 302 -9.09 -15.37 20.87
C LEU A 302 -8.88 -14.24 19.87
N THR A 303 -8.30 -13.12 20.31
CA THR A 303 -8.06 -11.94 19.47
C THR A 303 -7.12 -12.25 18.30
N TRP A 304 -5.97 -12.87 18.55
CA TRP A 304 -5.02 -13.20 17.47
C TRP A 304 -5.55 -14.32 16.58
N LYS A 305 -6.36 -15.25 17.10
CA LYS A 305 -7.05 -16.24 16.25
C LYS A 305 -7.98 -15.56 15.23
N GLU A 306 -8.60 -14.45 15.58
CA GLU A 306 -9.49 -13.70 14.68
C GLU A 306 -8.75 -12.68 13.80
N MET A 307 -7.74 -11.99 14.34
CA MET A 307 -7.13 -10.81 13.71
C MET A 307 -5.84 -11.11 12.93
N THR A 308 -5.13 -12.22 13.18
CA THR A 308 -3.83 -12.50 12.53
C THR A 308 -3.93 -12.51 11.01
N LEU A 309 -4.92 -13.19 10.42
CA LEU A 309 -5.04 -13.29 8.97
C LEU A 309 -5.39 -11.93 8.32
N PRO A 310 -6.43 -11.19 8.77
CA PRO A 310 -6.70 -9.84 8.29
C PRO A 310 -5.49 -8.91 8.38
N THR A 311 -4.82 -8.86 9.54
CA THR A 311 -3.66 -7.98 9.74
C THR A 311 -2.46 -8.38 8.87
N MET A 312 -2.17 -9.67 8.73
CA MET A 312 -1.11 -10.13 7.82
C MET A 312 -1.39 -9.74 6.38
N LEU A 313 -2.64 -9.91 5.93
CA LEU A 313 -3.02 -9.58 4.56
C LEU A 313 -2.94 -8.07 4.32
N ALA A 314 -3.46 -7.26 5.25
CA ALA A 314 -3.40 -5.80 5.18
C ALA A 314 -1.95 -5.32 5.06
N VAL A 315 -1.07 -5.73 5.99
CA VAL A 315 0.35 -5.35 5.97
C VAL A 315 1.03 -5.83 4.69
N PHE A 316 0.75 -7.06 4.23
CA PHE A 316 1.32 -7.57 2.99
C PHE A 316 0.86 -6.77 1.77
N THR A 317 -0.43 -6.40 1.69
CA THR A 317 -0.95 -5.58 0.60
C THR A 317 -0.36 -4.18 0.61
N THR A 318 -0.21 -3.55 1.78
CA THR A 318 0.45 -2.23 1.91
C THR A 318 1.91 -2.32 1.51
N ALA A 319 2.64 -3.33 2.00
CA ALA A 319 4.04 -3.55 1.63
C ALA A 319 4.20 -3.83 0.13
N THR A 320 3.30 -4.60 -0.48
CA THR A 320 3.35 -4.87 -1.93
C THR A 320 2.98 -3.62 -2.75
N GLY A 321 2.01 -2.83 -2.28
CA GLY A 321 1.64 -1.55 -2.90
C GLY A 321 2.81 -0.55 -2.88
N LEU A 322 3.52 -0.44 -1.76
CA LEU A 322 4.76 0.35 -1.67
C LEU A 322 5.90 -0.28 -2.49
N GLY A 323 6.01 -1.61 -2.50
CA GLY A 323 6.98 -2.34 -3.31
C GLY A 323 6.81 -2.12 -4.81
N SER A 324 5.63 -1.73 -5.28
CA SER A 324 5.42 -1.33 -6.69
C SER A 324 6.32 -0.15 -7.12
N LEU A 325 6.76 0.68 -6.16
CA LEU A 325 7.64 1.81 -6.38
C LEU A 325 9.06 1.38 -6.80
N PHE A 326 9.45 0.12 -6.60
CA PHE A 326 10.73 -0.42 -7.13
C PHE A 326 10.79 -0.42 -8.67
N ILE A 327 9.65 -0.31 -9.37
CA ILE A 327 9.63 -0.10 -10.82
C ILE A 327 10.18 1.28 -11.22
N ASN A 328 10.14 2.25 -10.30
CA ASN A 328 10.73 3.56 -10.55
C ASN A 328 12.25 3.44 -10.65
N ARG A 329 12.87 4.28 -11.50
CA ARG A 329 14.32 4.27 -11.73
C ARG A 329 15.11 5.20 -10.80
N ILE A 330 14.42 6.03 -10.03
CA ILE A 330 15.06 7.00 -9.14
C ILE A 330 15.39 6.32 -7.82
N SER A 331 16.68 6.28 -7.47
CA SER A 331 17.22 5.56 -6.30
C SER A 331 16.53 6.00 -5.00
N ALA A 332 16.33 7.31 -4.79
CA ALA A 332 15.65 7.82 -3.60
C ALA A 332 14.21 7.28 -3.42
N ILE A 333 13.50 6.97 -4.51
CA ILE A 333 12.15 6.36 -4.47
C ILE A 333 12.25 4.88 -4.12
N GLN A 334 13.24 4.17 -4.69
CA GLN A 334 13.48 2.76 -4.40
C GLN A 334 13.90 2.56 -2.93
N GLU A 335 14.75 3.44 -2.40
CA GLU A 335 15.17 3.45 -1.00
C GLU A 335 13.99 3.73 -0.06
N PHE A 336 13.15 4.72 -0.40
CA PHE A 336 11.89 4.95 0.31
C PHE A 336 11.04 3.68 0.37
N ALA A 337 10.87 2.98 -0.76
CA ALA A 337 10.11 1.74 -0.84
C ALA A 337 10.75 0.62 -0.01
N LEU A 338 12.07 0.47 -0.08
CA LEU A 338 12.85 -0.54 0.67
C LEU A 338 12.68 -0.38 2.18
N PHE A 339 12.92 0.83 2.70
CA PHE A 339 12.83 1.08 4.14
C PHE A 339 11.40 1.06 4.65
N SER A 340 10.43 1.51 3.84
CA SER A 340 9.00 1.39 4.20
C SER A 340 8.56 -0.08 4.25
N CYS A 341 8.94 -0.90 3.26
CA CYS A 341 8.63 -2.33 3.26
C CYS A 341 9.28 -3.05 4.43
N PHE A 342 10.57 -2.80 4.67
CA PHE A 342 11.28 -3.38 5.82
C PHE A 342 10.64 -2.96 7.15
N GLY A 343 10.27 -1.68 7.29
CA GLY A 343 9.54 -1.16 8.44
C GLY A 343 8.21 -1.87 8.66
N LEU A 344 7.40 -2.05 7.60
CA LEU A 344 6.11 -2.75 7.67
C LEU A 344 6.25 -4.24 8.02
N PHE A 345 7.22 -4.95 7.44
CA PHE A 345 7.48 -6.34 7.82
C PHE A 345 7.97 -6.44 9.27
N SER A 346 8.83 -5.53 9.70
CA SER A 346 9.27 -5.43 11.10
C SER A 346 8.09 -5.16 12.04
N LEU A 347 7.18 -4.26 11.65
CA LEU A 347 5.95 -4.00 12.38
C LEU A 347 5.07 -5.26 12.46
N LEU A 348 4.91 -6.02 11.37
CA LEU A 348 4.15 -7.27 11.40
C LEU A 348 4.72 -8.26 12.42
N LEU A 349 6.05 -8.42 12.48
CA LEU A 349 6.69 -9.27 13.49
C LEU A 349 6.41 -8.77 14.91
N VAL A 350 6.46 -7.45 15.12
CA VAL A 350 6.14 -6.83 16.40
C VAL A 350 4.67 -7.08 16.79
N LEU A 351 3.73 -6.91 15.87
CA LEU A 351 2.30 -7.13 16.14
C LEU A 351 1.95 -8.61 16.40
N LEU A 352 2.61 -9.54 15.71
CA LEU A 352 2.32 -10.97 15.84
C LEU A 352 3.00 -11.65 17.04
N PHE A 353 4.13 -11.12 17.51
CA PHE A 353 4.94 -11.76 18.55
C PHE A 353 5.16 -10.87 19.77
N PHE A 354 5.56 -9.61 19.58
CA PHE A 354 5.94 -8.72 20.68
C PHE A 354 4.72 -8.15 21.42
N LEU A 355 3.72 -7.64 20.69
CA LEU A 355 2.49 -7.11 21.28
C LEU A 355 1.72 -8.13 22.16
N PRO A 356 1.45 -9.38 21.72
CA PRO A 356 0.76 -10.35 22.58
C PRO A 356 1.60 -10.75 23.81
N ALA A 357 2.94 -10.80 23.69
CA ALA A 357 3.81 -11.04 24.84
C ALA A 357 3.75 -9.90 25.87
N LEU A 358 3.73 -8.65 25.41
CA LEU A 358 3.57 -7.48 26.28
C LEU A 358 2.21 -7.45 26.98
N LEU A 359 1.12 -7.77 26.28
CA LEU A 359 -0.23 -7.79 26.86
C LEU A 359 -0.39 -8.82 28.00
N VAL A 360 0.31 -9.95 27.90
CA VAL A 360 0.30 -10.97 28.97
C VAL A 360 1.07 -10.50 30.21
N LEU A 361 2.20 -9.82 30.03
CA LEU A 361 3.03 -9.33 31.16
C LEU A 361 2.50 -8.04 31.78
N PHE A 362 1.92 -7.17 30.96
CA PHE A 362 1.35 -5.90 31.37
C PHE A 362 -0.16 -5.91 31.07
N PRO A 363 -0.94 -6.73 31.78
CA PRO A 363 -2.36 -6.86 31.53
C PRO A 363 -3.04 -5.51 31.69
N LEU A 364 -3.83 -5.17 30.67
CA LEU A 364 -4.74 -4.03 30.73
C LEU A 364 -5.79 -4.33 31.82
N PRO A 365 -6.19 -3.32 32.63
CA PRO A 365 -7.22 -3.52 33.63
C PRO A 365 -8.50 -4.01 32.93
N LEU A 366 -8.86 -5.28 33.15
CA LEU A 366 -10.10 -5.86 32.67
C LEU A 366 -11.26 -5.03 33.20
N ILE A 367 -12.03 -4.42 32.31
CA ILE A 367 -13.19 -3.60 32.68
C ILE A 367 -14.32 -4.55 33.10
N ARG A 368 -14.21 -5.18 34.28
CA ARG A 368 -15.27 -6.06 34.81
C ARG A 368 -16.57 -5.33 35.20
N LYS A 369 -16.58 -3.99 35.18
CA LYS A 369 -17.78 -3.17 35.39
C LYS A 369 -18.16 -2.54 34.06
N LYS A 370 -19.36 -2.85 33.53
CA LYS A 370 -19.97 -2.14 32.38
C LYS A 370 -19.59 -0.67 32.46
N PRO A 371 -18.81 -0.12 31.51
CA PRO A 371 -18.48 1.29 31.58
C PRO A 371 -19.81 2.06 31.56
N LYS A 372 -20.01 3.00 32.49
CA LYS A 372 -21.03 4.03 32.31
C LYS A 372 -20.77 4.60 30.92
N ARG A 373 -21.70 4.42 29.98
CA ARG A 373 -21.59 4.92 28.59
C ARG A 373 -21.07 6.36 28.66
N THR A 374 -19.81 6.57 28.28
CA THR A 374 -19.27 7.93 28.18
C THR A 374 -20.07 8.64 27.09
N THR A 375 -20.32 9.94 27.25
CA THR A 375 -21.01 10.78 26.26
C THR A 375 -20.39 10.68 24.86
N LEU A 376 -19.09 10.38 24.78
CA LEU A 376 -18.37 10.17 23.52
C LEU A 376 -18.76 8.83 22.84
N SER A 377 -18.84 7.73 23.58
CA SER A 377 -19.22 6.41 23.03
C SER A 377 -20.62 6.41 22.41
N SER A 378 -21.58 7.11 23.03
CA SER A 378 -22.95 7.18 22.50
C SER A 378 -23.05 8.06 21.24
N ARG A 379 -22.20 9.09 21.13
CA ARG A 379 -22.08 9.91 19.91
C ARG A 379 -21.50 9.10 18.74
N PHE A 380 -20.50 8.25 18.96
CA PHE A 380 -19.93 7.40 17.91
C PHE A 380 -20.91 6.35 17.38
N THR A 381 -21.67 5.69 18.27
CA THR A 381 -22.75 4.79 17.84
C THR A 381 -23.81 5.53 17.02
N ARG A 382 -24.05 6.82 17.32
CA ARG A 382 -24.96 7.65 16.52
C ARG A 382 -24.40 7.94 15.12
N ILE A 383 -23.10 8.24 15.01
CA ILE A 383 -22.42 8.50 13.73
C ILE A 383 -22.47 7.26 12.84
N THR A 384 -21.99 6.12 13.34
CA THR A 384 -21.98 4.84 12.59
C THR A 384 -23.38 4.41 12.16
N ARG A 385 -24.39 4.55 13.04
CA ARG A 385 -25.79 4.28 12.66
C ARG A 385 -26.33 5.25 11.61
N THR A 386 -25.91 6.51 11.65
CA THR A 386 -26.29 7.51 10.63
C THR A 386 -25.68 7.14 9.28
N ILE A 387 -24.41 6.76 9.25
CA ILE A 387 -23.72 6.27 8.05
C ILE A 387 -24.44 5.05 7.47
N ALA A 388 -24.71 4.03 8.30
CA ALA A 388 -25.48 2.86 7.87
C ALA A 388 -26.88 3.22 7.33
N THR A 389 -27.52 4.26 7.88
CA THR A 389 -28.81 4.75 7.37
C THR A 389 -28.66 5.44 6.01
N ILE A 390 -27.57 6.18 5.80
CA ILE A 390 -27.24 6.80 4.51
C ILE A 390 -27.05 5.72 3.44
N ASP A 391 -26.25 4.70 3.73
CA ASP A 391 -25.95 3.62 2.77
C ASP A 391 -27.19 2.80 2.39
N LEU A 392 -28.08 2.54 3.37
CA LEU A 392 -29.30 1.75 3.12
C LEU A 392 -30.41 2.58 2.45
N LYS A 393 -30.65 3.82 2.89
CA LYS A 393 -31.81 4.62 2.48
C LYS A 393 -31.52 5.60 1.33
N TYR A 394 -30.31 6.15 1.27
CA TYR A 394 -29.94 7.25 0.36
C TYR A 394 -28.89 6.84 -0.70
N ARG A 395 -28.83 5.54 -1.06
CA ARG A 395 -27.88 4.98 -2.04
C ARG A 395 -27.83 5.69 -3.41
N LYS A 396 -28.97 6.10 -3.98
CA LYS A 396 -29.03 6.77 -5.30
C LYS A 396 -28.34 8.14 -5.24
N PRO A 397 -28.70 9.04 -4.29
CA PRO A 397 -27.94 10.26 -4.03
C PRO A 397 -26.45 10.04 -3.81
N VAL A 398 -26.05 9.01 -3.05
CA VAL A 398 -24.63 8.69 -2.81
C VAL A 398 -23.90 8.44 -4.12
N PHE A 399 -24.41 7.56 -4.99
CA PHE A 399 -23.77 7.28 -6.28
C PHE A 399 -23.72 8.50 -7.21
N ILE A 400 -24.78 9.32 -7.23
CA ILE A 400 -24.80 10.56 -8.03
C ILE A 400 -23.74 11.53 -7.52
N LEU A 401 -23.67 11.75 -6.20
CA LEU A 401 -22.72 12.69 -5.60
C LEU A 401 -21.27 12.20 -5.79
N SER A 402 -20.99 10.93 -5.53
CA SER A 402 -19.68 10.33 -5.79
C SER A 402 -19.31 10.42 -7.27
N GLY A 403 -20.27 10.21 -8.18
CA GLY A 403 -20.07 10.39 -9.62
C GLY A 403 -19.72 11.84 -10.02
N ILE A 404 -20.41 12.83 -9.44
CA ILE A 404 -20.10 14.25 -9.65
C ILE A 404 -18.70 14.58 -9.13
N VAL A 405 -18.36 14.14 -7.92
CA VAL A 405 -17.02 14.34 -7.36
C VAL A 405 -15.97 13.72 -8.28
N CYS A 406 -16.16 12.47 -8.74
CA CYS A 406 -15.26 11.83 -9.69
C CYS A 406 -15.11 12.64 -10.99
N LEU A 407 -16.21 13.14 -11.57
CA LEU A 407 -16.17 13.94 -12.80
C LEU A 407 -15.40 15.26 -12.61
N LEU A 408 -15.65 15.97 -11.50
CA LEU A 408 -14.92 17.20 -11.15
C LEU A 408 -13.44 16.92 -10.92
N SER A 409 -13.13 15.80 -10.25
CA SER A 409 -11.75 15.37 -10.04
C SER A 409 -11.06 15.02 -11.35
N VAL A 410 -11.70 14.28 -12.27
CA VAL A 410 -11.15 14.00 -13.61
C VAL A 410 -10.88 15.29 -14.37
N ALA A 411 -11.80 16.27 -14.33
CA ALA A 411 -11.58 17.58 -14.97
C ALA A 411 -10.36 18.31 -14.39
N GLY A 412 -10.13 18.22 -13.08
CA GLY A 412 -8.92 18.72 -12.42
C GLY A 412 -7.68 17.95 -12.84
N VAL A 413 -7.72 16.61 -12.90
CA VAL A 413 -6.58 15.79 -13.32
C VAL A 413 -6.07 16.15 -14.71
N LEU A 414 -6.96 16.53 -15.63
CA LEU A 414 -6.58 16.99 -16.97
C LEU A 414 -5.78 18.31 -16.98
N GLN A 415 -5.74 19.05 -15.87
CA GLN A 415 -4.99 20.30 -15.69
C GLN A 415 -3.69 20.11 -14.90
N LEU A 416 -3.35 18.88 -14.47
CA LEU A 416 -2.12 18.60 -13.73
C LEU A 416 -0.88 18.93 -14.55
N GLN A 417 0.08 19.59 -13.90
CA GLN A 417 1.37 19.95 -14.48
C GLN A 417 2.49 19.21 -13.74
N VAL A 418 3.46 18.72 -14.50
CA VAL A 418 4.63 18.00 -13.99
C VAL A 418 5.77 19.01 -13.91
N GLU A 419 6.19 19.34 -12.70
CA GLU A 419 7.24 20.33 -12.48
C GLU A 419 8.12 19.94 -11.29
N THR A 420 9.39 20.30 -11.38
CA THR A 420 10.38 20.09 -10.32
C THR A 420 11.28 21.31 -10.28
N ASN A 421 11.01 22.21 -9.32
CA ASN A 421 11.75 23.45 -9.12
C ASN A 421 12.41 23.46 -7.73
N PRO A 422 13.73 23.18 -7.63
CA PRO A 422 14.42 23.14 -6.35
C PRO A 422 14.41 24.46 -5.57
N VAL A 423 14.42 25.61 -6.25
CA VAL A 423 14.36 26.93 -5.58
C VAL A 423 12.95 27.19 -5.05
N GLY A 424 11.92 26.74 -5.77
CA GLY A 424 10.52 26.83 -5.34
C GLY A 424 10.19 25.98 -4.11
N TYR A 425 11.09 25.09 -3.67
CA TYR A 425 10.91 24.29 -2.46
C TYR A 425 11.09 25.09 -1.18
N PHE A 426 11.72 26.26 -1.27
CA PHE A 426 11.95 27.15 -0.15
C PHE A 426 10.79 28.13 0.00
N ARG A 427 10.43 28.45 1.25
CA ARG A 427 9.45 29.51 1.49
C ARG A 427 10.03 30.87 1.05
N GLU A 428 9.19 31.74 0.51
CA GLU A 428 9.58 33.04 -0.07
C GLU A 428 10.36 33.96 0.90
N HIS A 429 10.17 33.80 2.21
CA HIS A 429 10.83 34.61 3.24
C HIS A 429 12.22 34.14 3.65
N THR A 430 12.69 32.99 3.16
CA THR A 430 14.04 32.47 3.46
C THR A 430 15.12 33.29 2.74
N ASP A 431 16.30 33.36 3.34
CA ASP A 431 17.42 34.12 2.77
C ASP A 431 17.84 33.59 1.39
N ILE A 432 17.76 32.27 1.19
CA ILE A 432 18.04 31.64 -0.11
C ILE A 432 17.08 32.17 -1.17
N SER A 433 15.78 32.12 -0.94
CA SER A 433 14.78 32.60 -1.91
C SER A 433 14.96 34.09 -2.24
N LYS A 434 15.27 34.92 -1.23
CA LYS A 434 15.52 36.36 -1.42
C LYS A 434 16.78 36.62 -2.23
N ASN A 435 17.88 35.94 -1.91
CA ASN A 435 19.16 36.09 -2.61
C ASN A 435 19.04 35.67 -4.09
N PHE A 436 18.27 34.63 -4.40
CA PHE A 436 17.98 34.24 -5.78
C PHE A 436 17.13 35.29 -6.51
N HIS A 437 16.11 35.86 -5.87
CA HIS A 437 15.33 36.92 -6.49
C HIS A 437 16.13 38.21 -6.71
N ASP A 438 17.00 38.56 -5.76
CA ASP A 438 17.81 39.77 -5.78
C ASP A 438 18.88 39.75 -6.89
N ILE A 439 19.61 38.63 -7.04
CA ILE A 439 20.67 38.54 -8.06
C ILE A 439 20.10 38.68 -9.48
N TYR A 440 18.90 38.14 -9.75
CA TYR A 440 18.28 38.18 -11.07
C TYR A 440 17.91 39.60 -11.55
N GLN A 441 17.83 40.57 -10.64
CA GLN A 441 17.55 41.96 -11.02
C GLN A 441 18.79 42.66 -11.58
N ASP A 442 19.99 42.30 -11.09
CA ASP A 442 21.22 43.05 -11.33
C ASP A 442 22.25 42.31 -12.18
N LEU A 443 22.28 40.98 -12.10
CA LEU A 443 23.25 40.09 -12.73
C LEU A 443 22.58 38.88 -13.39
N SER A 444 23.32 38.16 -14.22
CA SER A 444 22.89 36.92 -14.84
C SER A 444 22.60 35.85 -13.79
N GLY A 445 21.72 34.90 -14.10
CA GLY A 445 21.39 33.81 -13.18
C GLY A 445 22.54 32.83 -12.91
N SER A 446 22.28 31.86 -12.03
CA SER A 446 23.26 30.89 -11.53
C SER A 446 22.95 29.43 -11.92
N PHE A 447 21.99 29.20 -12.82
CA PHE A 447 21.66 27.86 -13.33
C PHE A 447 22.28 27.67 -14.71
N PRO A 448 23.42 26.94 -14.81
CA PRO A 448 24.09 26.76 -16.08
C PRO A 448 23.35 25.77 -16.99
N ILE A 449 23.32 26.08 -18.28
CA ILE A 449 23.09 25.10 -19.37
C ILE A 449 24.36 25.11 -20.21
N ASN A 450 24.87 23.95 -20.58
CA ASN A 450 26.06 23.81 -21.39
C ASN A 450 25.68 23.29 -22.78
N VAL A 451 26.10 24.01 -23.82
CA VAL A 451 25.90 23.63 -25.23
C VAL A 451 27.27 23.28 -25.80
N VAL A 452 27.49 22.00 -26.07
CA VAL A 452 28.76 21.47 -26.57
C VAL A 452 28.65 21.25 -28.06
N LEU A 453 29.45 21.96 -28.83
CA LEU A 453 29.66 21.75 -30.26
C LEU A 453 30.80 20.76 -30.44
N LYS A 454 30.65 19.80 -31.37
CA LYS A 454 31.63 18.76 -31.67
C LYS A 454 31.89 18.73 -33.17
N GLY A 455 33.08 19.17 -33.57
CA GLY A 455 33.58 19.03 -34.92
C GLY A 455 33.84 17.56 -35.28
N ASN A 456 33.96 17.31 -36.57
CA ASN A 456 34.19 15.97 -37.14
C ASN A 456 35.67 15.54 -37.13
N GLU A 457 36.59 16.46 -36.90
CA GLU A 457 38.03 16.24 -36.89
C GLU A 457 38.73 17.00 -35.76
N ASP A 458 39.96 16.60 -35.43
CA ASP A 458 40.82 17.35 -34.52
C ASP A 458 41.20 18.70 -35.13
N ASP A 459 41.46 19.68 -34.29
CA ASP A 459 41.79 21.06 -34.65
C ASP A 459 40.69 21.82 -35.42
N TYR A 460 39.46 21.30 -35.46
CA TYR A 460 38.33 21.90 -36.18
C TYR A 460 38.12 23.38 -35.81
N PHE A 461 38.16 23.73 -34.52
CA PHE A 461 38.01 25.11 -34.04
C PHE A 461 39.31 25.93 -34.06
N GLU A 462 40.40 25.40 -34.65
CA GLU A 462 41.62 26.16 -34.96
C GLU A 462 41.55 26.87 -36.34
N ASP A 463 40.37 26.86 -36.97
CA ASP A 463 40.06 27.66 -38.16
C ASP A 463 39.15 28.86 -37.80
N PRO A 464 39.54 30.11 -38.16
CA PRO A 464 38.68 31.29 -38.00
C PRO A 464 37.28 31.14 -38.58
N ALA A 465 37.10 30.40 -39.68
CA ALA A 465 35.80 30.19 -40.32
C ALA A 465 34.85 29.36 -39.45
N HIS A 466 35.36 28.44 -38.64
CA HIS A 466 34.54 27.64 -37.73
C HIS A 466 34.27 28.36 -36.40
N LEU A 467 35.10 29.35 -36.01
CA LEU A 467 34.82 30.18 -34.83
C LEU A 467 33.59 31.07 -34.99
N THR A 468 33.24 31.45 -36.22
CA THR A 468 31.99 32.20 -36.47
C THR A 468 30.76 31.35 -36.17
N GLU A 469 30.83 30.02 -36.34
CA GLU A 469 29.71 29.11 -36.02
C GLU A 469 29.37 29.14 -34.52
N ILE A 470 30.40 29.18 -33.66
CA ILE A 470 30.22 29.35 -32.20
C ILE A 470 29.58 30.72 -31.91
N SER A 471 30.08 31.78 -32.56
CA SER A 471 29.59 33.15 -32.33
C SER A 471 28.15 33.34 -32.80
N ASP A 472 27.76 32.75 -33.94
CA ASP A 472 26.42 32.84 -34.51
C ASP A 472 25.41 32.06 -33.65
N LEU A 473 25.79 30.85 -33.22
CA LEU A 473 24.98 30.08 -32.27
C LEU A 473 24.83 30.87 -30.96
N GLN A 474 25.90 31.45 -30.44
CA GLN A 474 25.85 32.25 -29.21
C GLN A 474 24.84 33.42 -29.32
N GLN A 475 24.81 34.12 -30.45
CA GLN A 475 23.85 35.21 -30.68
C GLN A 475 22.39 34.73 -30.66
N PHE A 476 22.12 33.55 -31.23
CA PHE A 476 20.81 32.92 -31.12
C PHE A 476 20.49 32.55 -29.67
N LEU A 477 21.44 31.93 -28.95
CA LEU A 477 21.23 31.51 -27.56
C LEU A 477 20.92 32.70 -26.64
N GLU A 478 21.58 33.84 -26.80
CA GLU A 478 21.29 35.08 -26.04
C GLU A 478 19.89 35.67 -26.37
N SER A 479 19.29 35.30 -27.52
CA SER A 479 17.93 35.75 -27.88
C SER A 479 16.82 34.92 -27.23
N LEU A 480 17.14 33.76 -26.66
CA LEU A 480 16.17 32.86 -26.05
C LEU A 480 15.62 33.46 -24.74
N PRO A 481 14.32 33.26 -24.45
CA PRO A 481 13.74 33.75 -23.20
C PRO A 481 14.39 33.05 -22.01
N LYS A 482 14.60 33.81 -20.92
CA LYS A 482 15.21 33.36 -19.66
C LYS A 482 16.69 32.98 -19.71
N ILE A 483 17.36 33.24 -20.84
CA ILE A 483 18.81 33.21 -20.94
C ILE A 483 19.31 34.62 -20.65
N ASP A 484 20.07 34.78 -19.57
CA ASP A 484 20.54 36.10 -19.13
C ASP A 484 21.86 36.46 -19.80
N LYS A 485 22.74 35.46 -19.96
CA LYS A 485 24.05 35.64 -20.54
C LYS A 485 24.61 34.33 -21.10
N THR A 486 25.40 34.42 -22.15
CA THR A 486 26.26 33.33 -22.63
C THR A 486 27.72 33.66 -22.43
N VAL A 487 28.54 32.63 -22.19
CA VAL A 487 30.00 32.71 -22.15
C VAL A 487 30.58 31.57 -22.97
N SER A 488 31.49 31.88 -23.89
CA SER A 488 32.20 30.88 -24.67
C SER A 488 33.68 31.20 -24.83
N PHE A 489 34.42 30.25 -25.43
CA PHE A 489 35.79 30.45 -25.88
C PHE A 489 35.96 31.73 -26.74
N THR A 490 34.99 32.03 -27.61
CA THR A 490 35.07 33.18 -28.53
C THR A 490 35.07 34.52 -27.80
N ASP A 491 34.40 34.64 -26.66
CA ASP A 491 34.36 35.88 -25.88
C ASP A 491 35.71 36.20 -25.24
N TYR A 492 36.36 35.17 -24.71
CA TYR A 492 37.70 35.29 -24.14
C TYR A 492 38.76 35.48 -25.24
N LEU A 493 38.59 34.88 -26.41
CA LEU A 493 39.48 35.12 -27.54
C LEU A 493 39.40 36.59 -28.02
N LYS A 494 38.20 37.16 -28.13
CA LYS A 494 38.00 38.60 -28.40
C LYS A 494 38.65 39.47 -27.32
N LEU A 495 38.56 39.07 -26.04
CA LEU A 495 39.21 39.77 -24.93
C LEU A 495 40.75 39.75 -25.05
N VAL A 496 41.34 38.60 -25.38
CA VAL A 496 42.79 38.47 -25.60
C VAL A 496 43.22 39.33 -26.78
N ASN A 497 42.47 39.32 -27.90
CA ASN A 497 42.77 40.14 -29.06
C ASN A 497 42.73 41.65 -28.73
N TYR A 498 41.71 42.07 -28.00
CA TYR A 498 41.57 43.44 -27.50
C TYR A 498 42.72 43.85 -26.57
N SER A 499 43.14 42.96 -25.66
CA SER A 499 44.26 43.21 -24.74
C SER A 499 45.60 43.35 -25.48
N MET A 500 45.87 42.48 -26.45
CA MET A 500 47.11 42.50 -27.23
C MET A 500 47.23 43.73 -28.14
N ASN A 501 46.10 44.27 -28.59
CA ASN A 501 46.04 45.47 -29.42
C ASN A 501 45.71 46.73 -28.61
N ARG A 502 46.37 46.89 -27.45
CA ARG A 502 46.35 48.12 -26.63
C ARG A 502 44.94 48.59 -26.22
N TYR A 503 43.98 47.67 -26.16
CA TYR A 503 42.60 47.93 -25.77
C TYR A 503 41.91 48.96 -26.69
N GLU A 504 42.20 48.90 -27.99
CA GLU A 504 41.50 49.65 -29.03
C GLU A 504 40.24 48.90 -29.47
N ARG A 505 39.09 49.60 -29.51
CA ARG A 505 37.76 48.95 -29.64
C ARG A 505 37.58 48.14 -30.93
N GLU A 506 38.27 48.54 -32.00
CA GLU A 506 38.23 47.84 -33.29
C GLU A 506 38.82 46.42 -33.26
N PHE A 507 39.64 46.11 -32.24
CA PHE A 507 40.26 44.79 -32.07
C PHE A 507 39.49 43.87 -31.10
N TYR A 508 38.34 44.30 -30.56
CA TYR A 508 37.43 43.39 -29.85
C TYR A 508 36.58 42.59 -30.84
N VAL A 509 37.27 41.84 -31.71
CA VAL A 509 36.71 41.04 -32.80
C VAL A 509 37.44 39.71 -32.88
N LEU A 510 36.84 38.73 -33.54
CA LEU A 510 37.50 37.45 -33.82
C LEU A 510 38.60 37.64 -34.88
N PRO A 511 39.72 36.88 -34.79
CA PRO A 511 40.73 36.89 -35.84
C PRO A 511 40.13 36.40 -37.15
N LYS A 512 40.65 36.89 -38.28
CA LYS A 512 40.23 36.47 -39.63
C LYS A 512 41.20 35.49 -40.26
N GLU A 513 42.46 35.53 -39.84
CA GLU A 513 43.55 34.74 -40.41
C GLU A 513 44.01 33.65 -39.44
N SER A 514 44.30 32.45 -39.94
CA SER A 514 44.63 31.29 -39.08
C SER A 514 45.93 31.50 -38.28
N TYR A 515 46.89 32.29 -38.79
CA TYR A 515 48.11 32.60 -38.04
C TYR A 515 47.82 33.50 -36.82
N GLU A 516 46.88 34.44 -36.94
CA GLU A 516 46.45 35.30 -35.85
C GLU A 516 45.74 34.48 -34.78
N LEU A 517 44.87 33.56 -35.19
CA LEU A 517 44.20 32.65 -34.26
C LEU A 517 45.20 31.82 -33.45
N ARG A 518 46.19 31.19 -34.08
CA ARG A 518 47.26 30.46 -33.38
C ARG A 518 48.04 31.33 -32.41
N MET A 519 48.37 32.56 -32.81
CA MET A 519 49.04 33.52 -31.93
C MET A 519 48.16 33.85 -30.71
N LEU A 520 46.89 34.17 -30.95
CA LEU A 520 45.93 34.49 -29.88
C LEU A 520 45.65 33.30 -28.97
N LEU A 521 45.64 32.07 -29.47
CA LEU A 521 45.52 30.84 -28.67
C LEU A 521 46.71 30.67 -27.71
N ASN A 522 47.92 30.96 -28.17
CA ASN A 522 49.10 30.95 -27.30
C ASN A 522 49.03 32.07 -26.25
N SER A 523 48.62 33.27 -26.66
CA SER A 523 48.39 34.39 -25.73
C SER A 523 47.27 34.10 -24.73
N TYR A 524 46.22 33.39 -25.13
CA TYR A 524 45.13 32.95 -24.26
C TYR A 524 45.68 32.07 -23.14
N LYS A 525 46.44 31.02 -23.50
CA LYS A 525 47.05 30.10 -22.53
C LYS A 525 48.00 30.82 -21.57
N MET A 526 48.68 31.86 -22.05
CA MET A 526 49.62 32.66 -21.26
C MET A 526 48.90 33.63 -20.30
N LEU A 527 47.88 34.35 -20.77
CA LEU A 527 47.17 35.37 -20.01
C LEU A 527 46.12 34.79 -19.07
N LEU A 528 45.26 33.90 -19.57
CA LEU A 528 44.12 33.37 -18.83
C LEU A 528 44.44 32.03 -18.14
N GLY A 529 45.45 31.31 -18.65
CA GLY A 529 45.85 29.98 -18.18
C GLY A 529 45.18 28.85 -18.96
N ARG A 530 45.80 27.66 -18.93
CA ARG A 530 45.25 26.46 -19.59
C ARG A 530 43.91 26.01 -19.01
N ASP A 531 43.71 26.17 -17.70
CA ASP A 531 42.46 25.79 -17.04
C ASP A 531 41.24 26.56 -17.55
N MET A 532 41.41 27.84 -17.92
CA MET A 532 40.34 28.63 -18.54
C MET A 532 40.06 28.21 -19.98
N LEU A 533 41.05 27.66 -20.67
CA LEU A 533 40.85 27.14 -22.02
C LEU A 533 40.06 25.84 -21.93
N THR A 534 40.46 24.92 -21.05
CA THR A 534 39.83 23.60 -20.90
C THR A 534 38.40 23.63 -20.38
N GLN A 535 37.92 24.77 -19.85
CA GLN A 535 36.51 24.95 -19.50
C GLN A 535 35.60 25.17 -20.73
N PHE A 536 36.15 25.68 -21.83
CA PHE A 536 35.37 26.04 -23.02
C PHE A 536 35.83 25.36 -24.31
N MET A 537 37.00 24.73 -24.31
CA MET A 537 37.58 24.04 -25.47
C MET A 537 38.34 22.80 -25.00
N ASP A 538 38.13 21.65 -25.65
CA ASP A 538 38.90 20.45 -25.34
C ASP A 538 40.34 20.52 -25.86
N GLU A 539 41.20 19.60 -25.42
CA GLU A 539 42.63 19.65 -25.75
C GLU A 539 42.93 19.48 -27.24
N SER A 540 42.05 18.82 -28.00
CA SER A 540 42.19 18.65 -29.45
C SER A 540 41.50 19.73 -30.27
N TYR A 541 40.95 20.79 -29.65
CA TYR A 541 40.20 21.86 -30.32
C TYR A 541 39.08 21.35 -31.24
N SER A 542 38.57 20.15 -30.97
CA SER A 542 37.48 19.52 -31.72
C SER A 542 36.13 19.78 -31.05
N LYS A 543 36.12 20.16 -29.76
CA LYS A 543 34.90 20.38 -28.99
C LYS A 543 34.95 21.71 -28.27
N ALA A 544 33.91 22.53 -28.49
CA ALA A 544 33.75 23.81 -27.84
C ALA A 544 32.48 23.83 -26.98
N ASN A 545 32.54 24.43 -25.80
CA ASN A 545 31.41 24.63 -24.91
C ASN A 545 30.96 26.10 -24.91
N ILE A 546 29.65 26.31 -24.97
CA ILE A 546 29.00 27.58 -24.68
C ILE A 546 28.20 27.39 -23.38
N MET A 547 28.58 28.13 -22.34
CA MET A 547 27.88 28.14 -21.06
C MET A 547 26.81 29.23 -21.07
N LEU A 548 25.56 28.85 -20.86
CA LEU A 548 24.43 29.75 -20.69
C LEU A 548 24.18 29.92 -19.20
N LEU A 549 24.20 31.17 -18.73
CA LEU A 549 23.77 31.55 -17.40
C LEU A 549 22.29 31.94 -17.47
N THR A 550 21.46 31.21 -16.73
CA THR A 550 20.00 31.29 -16.84
C THR A 550 19.33 31.52 -15.49
N HIS A 551 18.12 32.05 -15.56
CA HIS A 551 17.16 32.04 -14.46
C HIS A 551 16.02 31.04 -14.71
N ILE A 552 16.30 29.99 -15.50
CA ILE A 552 15.37 28.89 -15.69
C ILE A 552 15.34 28.05 -14.40
N SER A 553 14.12 27.75 -13.93
CA SER A 553 13.89 27.00 -12.69
C SER A 553 12.83 25.91 -12.80
N SER A 554 12.07 25.87 -13.90
CA SER A 554 11.04 24.86 -14.15
C SER A 554 11.54 23.78 -15.10
N SER A 555 11.06 22.54 -14.91
CA SER A 555 11.50 21.41 -15.75
C SER A 555 11.02 21.60 -17.19
N ARG A 556 9.82 22.13 -17.37
CA ARG A 556 9.27 22.43 -18.69
C ARG A 556 10.10 23.45 -19.47
N ASP A 557 10.56 24.52 -18.82
CA ASP A 557 11.35 25.55 -19.49
C ASP A 557 12.74 25.04 -19.90
N PHE A 558 13.37 24.18 -19.08
CA PHE A 558 14.61 23.50 -19.47
C PHE A 558 14.42 22.65 -20.73
N LEU A 559 13.40 21.77 -20.74
CA LEU A 559 13.14 20.89 -21.89
C LEU A 559 12.72 21.66 -23.15
N ALA A 560 11.93 22.73 -23.00
CA ALA A 560 11.55 23.61 -24.11
C ALA A 560 12.76 24.35 -24.68
N THR A 561 13.64 24.86 -23.83
CA THR A 561 14.89 25.53 -24.23
C THR A 561 15.80 24.56 -24.97
N ARG A 562 16.01 23.35 -24.44
CA ARG A 562 16.77 22.29 -25.11
C ARG A 562 16.24 22.00 -26.51
N SER A 563 14.92 21.85 -26.64
CA SER A 563 14.27 21.56 -27.93
C SER A 563 14.51 22.67 -28.95
N ARG A 564 14.40 23.95 -28.54
CA ARG A 564 14.69 25.10 -29.41
C ARG A 564 16.14 25.16 -29.86
N ILE A 565 17.08 24.85 -28.97
CA ILE A 565 18.52 24.82 -29.30
C ILE A 565 18.81 23.73 -30.33
N LEU A 566 18.31 22.51 -30.09
CA LEU A 566 18.52 21.38 -31.01
C LEU A 566 17.85 21.62 -32.38
N GLU A 567 16.68 22.26 -32.40
CA GLU A 567 15.99 22.59 -33.65
C GLU A 567 16.72 23.67 -34.45
N TYR A 568 17.23 24.72 -33.78
CA TYR A 568 18.06 25.73 -34.42
C TYR A 568 19.34 25.13 -35.00
N ALA A 569 20.04 24.31 -34.20
CA ALA A 569 21.25 23.60 -34.60
C ALA A 569 21.03 22.78 -35.87
N LYS A 570 19.95 22.01 -35.95
CA LYS A 570 19.61 21.19 -37.11
C LYS A 570 19.35 22.02 -38.39
N GLN A 571 18.91 23.26 -38.26
CA GLN A 571 18.55 24.13 -39.39
C GLN A 571 19.70 25.01 -39.87
N HIS A 572 20.60 25.42 -38.97
CA HIS A 572 21.59 26.47 -39.25
C HIS A 572 23.04 26.00 -39.16
N LEU A 573 23.32 24.88 -38.49
CA LEU A 573 24.67 24.34 -38.41
C LEU A 573 24.92 23.29 -39.50
N PRO A 574 26.15 23.23 -40.03
CA PRO A 574 26.51 22.25 -41.05
C PRO A 574 26.54 20.82 -40.47
N GLU A 575 26.31 19.81 -41.33
CA GLU A 575 26.15 18.40 -40.93
C GLU A 575 27.37 17.78 -40.24
N ASN A 576 28.54 18.40 -40.38
CA ASN A 576 29.80 17.99 -39.76
C ASN A 576 29.92 18.41 -38.28
N ILE A 577 28.96 19.15 -37.73
CA ILE A 577 28.96 19.57 -36.32
C ILE A 577 27.82 18.87 -35.57
N ALA A 578 28.18 18.06 -34.58
CA ALA A 578 27.22 17.52 -33.63
C ALA A 578 27.04 18.48 -32.43
N ILE A 579 25.82 18.58 -31.92
CA ILE A 579 25.51 19.38 -30.73
C ILE A 579 24.93 18.51 -29.62
N ASP A 580 25.45 18.70 -28.42
CA ASP A 580 24.86 18.23 -27.18
C ASP A 580 24.46 19.40 -26.29
N VAL A 581 23.27 19.33 -25.69
CA VAL A 581 22.78 20.28 -24.70
C VAL A 581 22.63 19.57 -23.38
N THR A 582 23.37 20.02 -22.36
CA THR A 582 23.52 19.34 -21.08
C THR A 582 23.57 20.33 -19.91
N GLY A 583 23.69 19.81 -18.69
CA GLY A 583 23.69 20.55 -17.43
C GLY A 583 22.80 19.87 -16.40
N ILE A 584 23.10 20.05 -15.12
CA ILE A 584 22.35 19.35 -14.05
C ILE A 584 20.84 19.64 -14.10
N GLY A 585 20.46 20.89 -14.41
CA GLY A 585 19.05 21.28 -14.57
C GLY A 585 18.33 20.48 -15.67
N MET A 586 19.02 20.18 -16.78
CA MET A 586 18.48 19.35 -17.87
C MET A 586 18.31 17.90 -17.42
N VAL A 587 19.29 17.35 -16.72
CA VAL A 587 19.26 15.96 -16.24
C VAL A 587 18.14 15.75 -15.23
N VAL A 588 17.98 16.67 -14.27
CA VAL A 588 16.89 16.64 -13.28
C VAL A 588 15.53 16.78 -13.97
N SER A 589 15.43 17.66 -14.98
CA SER A 589 14.17 17.88 -15.72
C SER A 589 13.74 16.64 -16.52
N GLU A 590 14.68 15.98 -17.22
CA GLU A 590 14.43 14.71 -17.91
C GLU A 590 14.08 13.59 -16.92
N SER A 591 14.78 13.52 -15.77
CA SER A 591 14.47 12.55 -14.72
C SER A 591 13.05 12.74 -14.18
N SER A 592 12.61 13.98 -13.97
CA SER A 592 11.24 14.30 -13.56
C SER A 592 10.19 13.89 -14.60
N HIS A 593 10.46 14.08 -15.90
CA HIS A 593 9.58 13.60 -16.96
C HIS A 593 9.43 12.06 -16.95
N HIS A 594 10.54 11.35 -16.77
CA HIS A 594 10.54 9.89 -16.65
C HIS A 594 9.88 9.38 -15.36
N LEU A 595 9.92 10.16 -14.27
CA LEU A 595 9.21 9.82 -13.04
C LEU A 595 7.72 9.62 -13.30
N VAL A 596 7.07 10.50 -14.06
CA VAL A 596 5.61 10.44 -14.30
C VAL A 596 5.23 9.12 -14.95
N GLN A 597 5.99 8.71 -15.96
CA GLN A 597 5.81 7.42 -16.61
C GLN A 597 6.04 6.26 -15.63
N GLY A 598 7.04 6.37 -14.77
CA GLY A 598 7.28 5.43 -13.67
C GLY A 598 6.10 5.34 -12.70
N GLN A 599 5.51 6.48 -12.31
CA GLN A 599 4.37 6.53 -11.38
C GLN A 599 3.09 5.98 -11.99
N ILE A 600 2.83 6.23 -13.27
CA ILE A 600 1.68 5.63 -13.96
C ILE A 600 1.83 4.10 -13.97
N LYS A 601 3.04 3.58 -14.23
CA LYS A 601 3.31 2.14 -14.21
C LYS A 601 3.14 1.54 -12.81
N SER A 602 3.69 2.18 -11.76
CA SER A 602 3.54 1.70 -10.38
C SER A 602 2.08 1.75 -9.90
N LEU A 603 1.32 2.76 -10.32
CA LEU A 603 -0.11 2.89 -10.03
C LEU A 603 -0.91 1.71 -10.61
N PHE A 604 -0.75 1.43 -11.91
CA PHE A 604 -1.42 0.29 -12.54
C PHE A 604 -1.00 -1.05 -11.95
N LEU A 605 0.30 -1.20 -11.63
CA LEU A 605 0.79 -2.39 -10.94
C LEU A 605 0.11 -2.56 -9.57
N THR A 606 0.04 -1.49 -8.77
CA THR A 606 -0.60 -1.50 -7.45
C THR A 606 -2.07 -1.87 -7.56
N MET A 607 -2.81 -1.29 -8.50
CA MET A 607 -4.21 -1.67 -8.75
C MET A 607 -4.34 -3.15 -9.14
N GLY A 608 -3.44 -3.66 -9.98
CA GLY A 608 -3.42 -5.09 -10.36
C GLY A 608 -3.14 -6.01 -9.17
N ILE A 609 -2.23 -5.63 -8.28
CA ILE A 609 -1.93 -6.36 -7.04
C ILE A 609 -3.14 -6.36 -6.11
N VAL A 610 -3.76 -5.21 -5.88
CA VAL A 610 -4.96 -5.06 -5.04
C VAL A 610 -6.11 -5.89 -5.58
N PHE A 611 -6.36 -5.80 -6.89
CA PHE A 611 -7.35 -6.62 -7.57
C PHE A 611 -7.09 -8.11 -7.35
N SER A 612 -5.84 -8.55 -7.57
CA SER A 612 -5.45 -9.95 -7.42
C SER A 612 -5.62 -10.41 -5.98
N ALA A 613 -5.22 -9.61 -4.99
CA ALA A 613 -5.38 -9.91 -3.57
C ALA A 613 -6.86 -10.06 -3.19
N MET A 614 -7.72 -9.11 -3.61
CA MET A 614 -9.16 -9.17 -3.34
C MET A 614 -9.86 -10.31 -4.09
N PHE A 615 -9.45 -10.55 -5.33
CA PHE A 615 -9.94 -11.68 -6.12
C PHE A 615 -9.56 -13.02 -5.46
N ILE A 616 -8.32 -13.17 -4.99
CA ILE A 616 -7.89 -14.38 -4.29
C ILE A 616 -8.63 -14.54 -2.96
N LEU A 617 -8.91 -13.46 -2.23
CA LEU A 617 -9.60 -13.55 -0.93
C LEU A 617 -11.08 -13.93 -1.08
N PHE A 618 -11.76 -13.35 -2.07
CA PHE A 618 -13.22 -13.43 -2.26
C PHE A 618 -13.67 -14.16 -3.53
N LEU A 619 -12.77 -14.80 -4.28
CA LEU A 619 -13.02 -15.51 -5.55
C LEU A 619 -14.03 -14.83 -6.49
N SER A 620 -14.03 -13.50 -6.47
CA SER A 620 -15.07 -12.69 -7.11
C SER A 620 -14.43 -11.48 -7.76
N GLY A 621 -14.44 -11.47 -9.10
CA GLY A 621 -13.96 -10.32 -9.87
C GLY A 621 -14.77 -9.06 -9.57
N LYS A 622 -16.05 -9.20 -9.19
CA LYS A 622 -16.89 -8.06 -8.78
C LYS A 622 -16.38 -7.41 -7.49
N VAL A 623 -16.02 -8.21 -6.47
CA VAL A 623 -15.44 -7.69 -5.22
C VAL A 623 -14.08 -7.03 -5.49
N GLY A 624 -13.25 -7.66 -6.34
CA GLY A 624 -11.97 -7.07 -6.76
C GLY A 624 -12.14 -5.71 -7.45
N LEU A 625 -13.09 -5.57 -8.38
CA LEU A 625 -13.37 -4.31 -9.07
C LEU A 625 -13.92 -3.24 -8.13
N VAL A 626 -14.81 -3.60 -7.21
CA VAL A 626 -15.34 -2.68 -6.19
C VAL A 626 -14.21 -2.16 -5.31
N ALA A 627 -13.29 -3.04 -4.88
CA ALA A 627 -12.15 -2.63 -4.08
C ALA A 627 -11.21 -1.67 -4.84
N ILE A 628 -10.92 -1.91 -6.13
CA ILE A 628 -10.14 -0.94 -6.92
C ILE A 628 -10.87 0.40 -6.98
N LEU A 629 -12.16 0.40 -7.28
CA LEU A 629 -12.94 1.63 -7.45
C LEU A 629 -12.93 2.50 -6.18
N VAL A 630 -13.15 1.88 -5.02
CA VAL A 630 -13.15 2.56 -3.72
C VAL A 630 -11.75 3.08 -3.37
N ASN A 631 -10.72 2.26 -3.57
CA ASN A 631 -9.34 2.65 -3.24
C ASN A 631 -8.73 3.66 -4.22
N PHE A 632 -9.24 3.72 -5.45
CA PHE A 632 -8.82 4.73 -6.43
C PHE A 632 -9.53 6.07 -6.27
N PHE A 633 -10.75 6.08 -5.71
CA PHE A 633 -11.51 7.30 -5.41
C PHE A 633 -10.68 8.39 -4.68
N PRO A 634 -10.00 8.11 -3.55
CA PRO A 634 -9.21 9.14 -2.87
C PRO A 634 -8.01 9.66 -3.68
N VAL A 635 -7.38 8.80 -4.49
CA VAL A 635 -6.29 9.20 -5.40
C VAL A 635 -6.80 10.18 -6.45
N LEU A 636 -7.94 9.84 -7.06
CA LEU A 636 -8.59 10.69 -8.05
C LEU A 636 -8.96 12.05 -7.46
N VAL A 637 -9.54 12.07 -6.26
CA VAL A 637 -9.87 13.32 -5.54
C VAL A 637 -8.62 14.17 -5.31
N THR A 638 -7.54 13.56 -4.84
CA THR A 638 -6.29 14.27 -4.53
C THR A 638 -5.66 14.89 -5.77
N PHE A 639 -5.50 14.11 -6.85
CA PHE A 639 -4.98 14.61 -8.12
C PHE A 639 -5.90 15.63 -8.80
N GLY A 640 -7.21 15.49 -8.63
CA GLY A 640 -8.18 16.49 -9.07
C GLY A 640 -7.99 17.83 -8.35
N ILE A 641 -7.86 17.80 -7.02
CA ILE A 641 -7.57 19.00 -6.20
C ILE A 641 -6.24 19.62 -6.63
N MET A 642 -5.20 18.80 -6.85
CA MET A 642 -3.92 19.31 -7.31
C MET A 642 -4.06 20.10 -8.62
N GLY A 643 -4.76 19.56 -9.62
CA GLY A 643 -4.96 20.26 -10.89
C GLY A 643 -5.79 21.55 -10.76
N TRP A 644 -6.87 21.55 -9.97
CA TRP A 644 -7.70 22.75 -9.77
C TRP A 644 -6.98 23.89 -9.05
N PHE A 645 -6.12 23.55 -8.09
CA PHE A 645 -5.36 24.53 -7.31
C PHE A 645 -3.98 24.83 -7.89
N GLY A 646 -3.63 24.23 -9.04
CA GLY A 646 -2.31 24.40 -9.67
C GLY A 646 -1.15 23.85 -8.83
N ILE A 647 -1.41 22.84 -7.98
CA ILE A 647 -0.36 22.16 -7.21
C ILE A 647 0.40 21.22 -8.15
N GLU A 648 1.70 21.44 -8.26
CA GLU A 648 2.57 20.71 -9.18
C GLU A 648 2.75 19.22 -8.80
N LEU A 649 2.79 18.36 -9.82
CA LEU A 649 3.22 16.97 -9.69
C LEU A 649 4.74 16.92 -9.71
N SER A 650 5.30 16.72 -8.52
CA SER A 650 6.74 16.65 -8.26
C SER A 650 7.14 15.23 -7.85
N MET A 651 8.44 15.05 -7.64
CA MET A 651 9.04 13.84 -7.07
C MET A 651 8.33 13.33 -5.80
N ALA A 652 8.03 14.22 -4.84
CA ALA A 652 7.38 13.84 -3.59
C ALA A 652 5.87 13.62 -3.78
N THR A 653 5.17 14.55 -4.44
CA THR A 653 3.71 14.48 -4.60
C THR A 653 3.27 13.34 -5.53
N GLY A 654 4.15 12.89 -6.43
CA GLY A 654 3.92 11.73 -7.28
C GLY A 654 3.82 10.39 -6.53
N LEU A 655 4.41 10.28 -5.33
CA LEU A 655 4.36 9.04 -4.53
C LEU A 655 3.00 8.79 -3.88
N ILE A 656 2.18 9.83 -3.76
CA ILE A 656 0.90 9.81 -3.03
C ILE A 656 0.00 8.70 -3.55
N ALA A 657 -0.14 8.53 -4.86
CA ALA A 657 -1.07 7.54 -5.43
C ALA A 657 -0.77 6.10 -4.99
N SER A 658 0.50 5.69 -5.06
CA SER A 658 0.90 4.32 -4.71
C SER A 658 0.82 4.08 -3.20
N ILE A 659 1.25 5.06 -2.39
CA ILE A 659 1.17 4.99 -0.93
C ILE A 659 -0.30 4.96 -0.46
N ALA A 660 -1.13 5.85 -1.01
CA ALA A 660 -2.54 5.98 -0.68
C ALA A 660 -3.32 4.69 -0.90
N ILE A 661 -3.13 4.04 -2.05
CA ILE A 661 -3.80 2.77 -2.34
C ILE A 661 -3.31 1.69 -1.37
N GLY A 662 -2.00 1.63 -1.09
CA GLY A 662 -1.46 0.70 -0.11
C GLY A 662 -2.09 0.86 1.29
N LEU A 663 -2.43 2.10 1.67
CA LEU A 663 -3.03 2.42 2.97
C LEU A 663 -4.55 2.25 3.02
N ALA A 664 -5.28 2.58 1.95
CA ALA A 664 -6.74 2.50 1.93
C ALA A 664 -7.25 1.04 1.83
N VAL A 665 -6.48 0.16 1.18
CA VAL A 665 -6.89 -1.24 0.94
C VAL A 665 -7.05 -2.04 2.24
N ASP A 666 -6.33 -1.66 3.29
CA ASP A 666 -6.44 -2.17 4.65
C ASP A 666 -7.89 -2.09 5.17
N ASP A 667 -8.44 -0.87 5.24
CA ASP A 667 -9.78 -0.62 5.79
C ASP A 667 -10.84 -1.38 4.97
N THR A 668 -10.64 -1.44 3.64
CA THR A 668 -11.44 -2.29 2.74
C THR A 668 -11.39 -3.77 3.12
N ILE A 669 -10.20 -4.35 3.40
CA ILE A 669 -10.06 -5.76 3.80
C ILE A 669 -10.80 -6.03 5.12
N HIS A 670 -10.57 -5.19 6.13
CA HIS A 670 -11.19 -5.35 7.45
C HIS A 670 -12.72 -5.26 7.35
N TYR A 671 -13.24 -4.32 6.56
CA TYR A 671 -14.66 -4.22 6.25
C TYR A 671 -15.19 -5.49 5.57
N LEU A 672 -14.58 -5.92 4.45
CA LEU A 672 -15.09 -7.03 3.65
C LEU A 672 -15.05 -8.37 4.40
N VAL A 673 -14.00 -8.60 5.21
CA VAL A 673 -13.91 -9.82 6.04
C VAL A 673 -15.01 -9.83 7.10
N ARG A 674 -15.29 -8.69 7.75
CA ARG A 674 -16.38 -8.60 8.73
C ARG A 674 -17.74 -8.72 8.07
N TYR A 675 -17.97 -8.03 6.96
CA TYR A 675 -19.21 -8.11 6.19
C TYR A 675 -19.53 -9.55 5.81
N ASN A 676 -18.53 -10.28 5.30
CA ASN A 676 -18.67 -11.70 4.98
C ASN A 676 -19.02 -12.57 6.21
N ARG A 677 -18.44 -12.28 7.39
CA ARG A 677 -18.77 -12.99 8.63
C ARG A 677 -20.20 -12.71 9.10
N GLU A 678 -20.63 -11.45 9.07
CA GLU A 678 -21.98 -11.05 9.47
C GLU A 678 -23.03 -11.59 8.50
N PHE A 679 -22.81 -11.41 7.19
CA PHE A 679 -23.69 -11.89 6.13
C PHE A 679 -23.94 -13.40 6.21
N LYS A 680 -22.92 -14.20 6.57
CA LYS A 680 -23.06 -15.66 6.72
C LYS A 680 -23.87 -16.11 7.93
N LYS A 681 -24.24 -15.22 8.86
CA LYS A 681 -25.05 -15.63 10.03
C LYS A 681 -26.49 -15.97 9.61
N ASP A 682 -27.09 -15.19 8.72
CA ASP A 682 -28.50 -15.35 8.32
C ASP A 682 -28.82 -14.90 6.88
N LEU A 683 -27.81 -14.50 6.08
CA LEU A 683 -27.95 -14.02 4.71
C LEU A 683 -28.77 -12.73 4.53
N ASP A 684 -29.01 -11.97 5.62
CA ASP A 684 -29.60 -10.64 5.56
C ASP A 684 -28.51 -9.59 5.26
N LYS A 685 -28.54 -9.04 4.04
CA LYS A 685 -27.57 -8.03 3.57
C LYS A 685 -27.65 -6.71 4.33
N ASP A 686 -28.85 -6.27 4.71
CA ASP A 686 -29.09 -4.96 5.30
C ASP A 686 -28.65 -4.96 6.77
N ARG A 687 -29.02 -6.03 7.49
CA ARG A 687 -28.55 -6.25 8.86
C ARG A 687 -27.03 -6.47 8.88
N ALA A 688 -26.49 -7.31 7.99
CA ALA A 688 -25.05 -7.55 7.92
C ALA A 688 -24.25 -6.27 7.65
N LEU A 689 -24.74 -5.39 6.76
CA LEU A 689 -24.12 -4.09 6.51
C LEU A 689 -24.13 -3.22 7.77
N ARG A 690 -25.28 -3.10 8.44
CA ARG A 690 -25.41 -2.31 9.67
C ARG A 690 -24.49 -2.79 10.78
N ASP A 691 -24.49 -4.10 11.04
CA ASP A 691 -23.66 -4.70 12.09
C ASP A 691 -22.17 -4.62 11.75
N THR A 692 -21.82 -4.62 10.45
CA THR A 692 -20.45 -4.38 10.01
C THR A 692 -20.02 -2.94 10.24
N ILE A 693 -20.83 -1.95 9.89
CA ILE A 693 -20.50 -0.53 10.11
C ILE A 693 -20.46 -0.21 11.61
N GLU A 694 -21.40 -0.73 12.41
CA GLU A 694 -21.39 -0.53 13.86
C GLU A 694 -20.17 -1.23 14.53
N GLY A 695 -19.70 -2.36 13.97
CA GLY A 695 -18.55 -3.10 14.48
C GLY A 695 -17.18 -2.55 14.05
N VAL A 696 -16.97 -2.28 12.76
CA VAL A 696 -15.65 -1.90 12.19
C VAL A 696 -15.52 -0.39 11.96
N GLY A 697 -16.63 0.34 11.90
CA GLY A 697 -16.61 1.77 11.57
C GLY A 697 -15.89 2.63 12.60
N LYS A 698 -15.98 2.30 13.90
CA LYS A 698 -15.24 3.03 14.95
C LYS A 698 -13.72 2.86 14.78
N PRO A 699 -13.16 1.63 14.66
CA PRO A 699 -11.75 1.44 14.31
C PRO A 699 -11.33 2.20 13.04
N ILE A 700 -12.06 2.05 11.93
CA ILE A 700 -11.72 2.67 10.62
C ILE A 700 -11.68 4.20 10.70
N ILE A 701 -12.67 4.83 11.35
CA ILE A 701 -12.68 6.30 11.52
C ILE A 701 -11.46 6.76 12.30
N PHE A 702 -11.07 6.03 13.35
CA PHE A 702 -9.93 6.42 14.17
C PHE A 702 -8.60 6.20 13.49
N THR A 703 -8.41 5.08 12.80
CA THR A 703 -7.17 4.82 12.06
C THR A 703 -6.99 5.85 10.95
N SER A 704 -8.02 6.09 10.14
CA SER A 704 -8.01 7.13 9.10
C SER A 704 -7.70 8.52 9.67
N LEU A 705 -8.30 8.90 10.80
CA LEU A 705 -8.05 10.20 11.44
C LEU A 705 -6.65 10.29 12.04
N THR A 706 -6.17 9.23 12.69
CA THR A 706 -4.80 9.17 13.24
C THR A 706 -3.76 9.28 12.13
N ILE A 707 -3.95 8.57 11.01
CA ILE A 707 -3.05 8.67 9.86
C ILE A 707 -3.11 10.08 9.24
N SER A 708 -4.31 10.64 9.08
CA SER A 708 -4.51 12.01 8.58
C SER A 708 -3.79 13.04 9.45
N ILE A 709 -3.92 12.96 10.78
CA ILE A 709 -3.24 13.86 11.72
C ILE A 709 -1.72 13.62 11.68
N GLY A 710 -1.27 12.37 11.65
CA GLY A 710 0.16 12.04 11.56
C GLY A 710 0.84 12.69 10.35
N PHE A 711 0.22 12.59 9.16
CA PHE A 711 0.75 13.27 7.96
C PHE A 711 0.56 14.79 8.00
N SER A 712 -0.50 15.30 8.64
CA SER A 712 -0.70 16.75 8.76
C SER A 712 0.44 17.47 9.49
N LEU A 713 1.18 16.77 10.36
CA LEU A 713 2.36 17.34 11.03
C LEU A 713 3.50 17.70 10.08
N LEU A 714 3.57 17.05 8.91
CA LEU A 714 4.54 17.42 7.87
C LEU A 714 4.28 18.84 7.34
N LEU A 715 3.08 19.42 7.51
CA LEU A 715 2.80 20.82 7.15
C LEU A 715 3.79 21.81 7.79
N PHE A 716 4.33 21.46 8.96
CA PHE A 716 5.30 22.30 9.68
C PHE A 716 6.74 22.16 9.14
N SER A 717 6.96 21.29 8.16
CA SER A 717 8.24 21.15 7.45
C SER A 717 8.72 22.50 6.88
N HIS A 718 10.01 22.75 7.03
CA HIS A 718 10.66 23.90 6.40
C HIS A 718 10.85 23.68 4.90
N PHE A 719 10.86 22.41 4.48
CA PHE A 719 10.92 22.00 3.09
C PHE A 719 9.52 21.87 2.48
N GLY A 720 9.24 22.68 1.45
CA GLY A 720 7.92 22.84 0.83
C GLY A 720 7.27 21.56 0.32
N PRO A 721 7.95 20.72 -0.49
CA PRO A 721 7.38 19.49 -1.01
C PRO A 721 6.91 18.50 0.07
N THR A 722 7.65 18.39 1.18
CA THR A 722 7.25 17.54 2.32
C THR A 722 6.00 18.08 3.02
N ALA A 723 5.87 19.40 3.14
CA ALA A 723 4.66 20.03 3.68
C ALA A 723 3.43 19.80 2.80
N VAL A 724 3.57 20.01 1.48
CA VAL A 724 2.50 19.75 0.50
C VAL A 724 2.14 18.26 0.51
N PHE A 725 3.12 17.37 0.55
CA PHE A 725 2.90 15.93 0.65
C PHE A 725 2.04 15.58 1.88
N GLY A 726 2.34 16.14 3.05
CA GLY A 726 1.55 15.94 4.27
C GLY A 726 0.09 16.36 4.14
N VAL A 727 -0.16 17.54 3.58
CA VAL A 727 -1.53 18.06 3.36
C VAL A 727 -2.29 17.19 2.36
N LEU A 728 -1.66 16.82 1.25
CA LEU A 728 -2.29 15.99 0.25
C LEU A 728 -2.60 14.60 0.81
N MET A 729 -1.67 13.98 1.54
CA MET A 729 -1.91 12.70 2.23
C MET A 729 -3.06 12.80 3.24
N MET A 730 -3.16 13.89 4.00
CA MET A 730 -4.31 14.13 4.88
C MET A 730 -5.63 14.15 4.10
N ILE A 731 -5.69 14.90 2.98
CA ILE A 731 -6.89 14.96 2.12
C ILE A 731 -7.21 13.59 1.53
N THR A 732 -6.19 12.87 1.08
CA THR A 732 -6.32 11.51 0.54
C THR A 732 -6.91 10.56 1.59
N MET A 733 -6.39 10.55 2.82
CA MET A 733 -6.86 9.64 3.87
C MET A 733 -8.28 10.00 4.35
N LEU A 734 -8.62 11.29 4.43
CA LEU A 734 -10.01 11.70 4.70
C LEU A 734 -10.96 11.30 3.55
N SER A 735 -10.50 11.36 2.31
CA SER A 735 -11.27 10.91 1.14
C SER A 735 -11.40 9.39 1.11
N ALA A 736 -10.38 8.65 1.57
CA ALA A 736 -10.39 7.20 1.70
C ALA A 736 -11.43 6.77 2.73
N LEU A 737 -11.47 7.44 3.88
CA LEU A 737 -12.51 7.23 4.90
C LEU A 737 -13.93 7.38 4.34
N VAL A 738 -14.17 8.38 3.49
CA VAL A 738 -15.46 8.57 2.80
C VAL A 738 -15.72 7.41 1.83
N GLY A 739 -14.71 6.97 1.09
CA GLY A 739 -14.77 5.80 0.22
C GLY A 739 -15.16 4.53 0.99
N ASP A 740 -14.45 4.20 2.07
CA ASP A 740 -14.63 2.96 2.82
C ASP A 740 -15.89 2.94 3.68
N MET A 741 -16.35 4.10 4.17
CA MET A 741 -17.54 4.18 5.04
C MET A 741 -18.84 4.49 4.31
N ILE A 742 -18.80 5.00 3.08
CA ILE A 742 -20.02 5.37 2.33
C ILE A 742 -20.09 4.65 0.99
N LEU A 743 -19.04 4.74 0.17
CA LEU A 743 -19.06 4.19 -1.18
C LEU A 743 -18.99 2.65 -1.15
N LEU A 744 -18.08 2.07 -0.35
CA LEU A 744 -17.88 0.62 -0.24
C LEU A 744 -19.14 -0.11 0.25
N PRO A 745 -19.79 0.26 1.37
CA PRO A 745 -20.99 -0.43 1.84
C PRO A 745 -22.13 -0.38 0.81
N SER A 746 -22.33 0.78 0.19
CA SER A 746 -23.36 0.98 -0.84
C SER A 746 -23.15 0.10 -2.07
N LEU A 747 -21.90 -0.09 -2.50
CA LEU A 747 -21.54 -0.98 -3.61
C LEU A 747 -21.73 -2.46 -3.24
N MET A 748 -21.37 -2.85 -2.01
CA MET A 748 -21.40 -4.24 -1.57
C MET A 748 -22.81 -4.86 -1.53
N LEU A 749 -23.87 -4.06 -1.38
CA LEU A 749 -25.26 -4.55 -1.48
C LEU A 749 -25.58 -5.22 -2.82
N HIS A 750 -24.86 -4.85 -3.89
CA HIS A 750 -25.06 -5.36 -5.25
C HIS A 750 -24.12 -6.52 -5.60
N VAL A 751 -23.32 -6.98 -4.64
CA VAL A 751 -22.33 -8.06 -4.82
C VAL A 751 -22.70 -9.24 -3.93
N GLU A 752 -22.43 -10.45 -4.42
CA GLU A 752 -22.52 -11.68 -3.64
C GLU A 752 -21.12 -12.08 -3.21
N LEU A 753 -20.93 -12.40 -1.91
CA LEU A 753 -19.63 -12.83 -1.39
C LEU A 753 -19.59 -14.35 -1.26
N VAL A 754 -18.58 -14.95 -1.86
CA VAL A 754 -18.17 -16.34 -1.63
C VAL A 754 -16.67 -16.30 -1.38
N THR A 755 -16.18 -16.76 -0.22
CA THR A 755 -14.73 -16.70 0.04
C THR A 755 -13.99 -17.93 -0.44
N ALA A 756 -12.70 -17.78 -0.77
CA ALA A 756 -11.79 -18.89 -1.06
C ALA A 756 -11.84 -19.98 0.02
N TRP A 757 -11.95 -19.53 1.27
CA TRP A 757 -12.00 -20.35 2.46
C TRP A 757 -13.29 -21.16 2.58
N ASP A 758 -14.41 -20.67 2.05
CA ASP A 758 -15.64 -21.46 1.98
C ASP A 758 -15.45 -22.63 1.02
N LEU A 759 -14.88 -22.36 -0.15
CA LEU A 759 -14.54 -23.39 -1.14
C LEU A 759 -13.52 -24.38 -0.59
N LEU A 760 -12.45 -23.91 0.06
CA LEU A 760 -11.45 -24.77 0.70
C LEU A 760 -12.04 -25.60 1.84
N ARG A 761 -12.90 -25.04 2.70
CA ARG A 761 -13.62 -25.81 3.73
C ARG A 761 -14.57 -26.85 3.14
N LEU A 762 -15.08 -26.60 1.95
CA LEU A 762 -15.92 -27.55 1.21
C LEU A 762 -15.09 -28.57 0.43
N MET A 763 -13.78 -28.38 0.18
CA MET A 763 -12.98 -29.34 -0.60
C MET A 763 -12.84 -30.73 0.05
N PRO A 764 -12.61 -30.87 1.37
CA PRO A 764 -12.60 -32.17 2.04
C PRO A 764 -13.95 -32.91 1.97
N SER A 765 -15.07 -32.18 1.90
CA SER A 765 -16.41 -32.77 1.75
C SER A 765 -16.80 -33.00 0.29
N LEU A 766 -16.34 -32.18 -0.65
CA LEU A 766 -16.63 -32.29 -2.09
C LEU A 766 -15.94 -33.50 -2.75
N GLY A 767 -14.75 -33.89 -2.29
CA GLY A 767 -13.97 -35.00 -2.88
C GLY A 767 -14.67 -36.37 -2.83
N GLY A 768 -15.53 -36.61 -1.83
CA GLY A 768 -16.32 -37.85 -1.73
C GLY A 768 -17.80 -37.68 -2.08
N ILE A 769 -18.37 -36.49 -1.87
CA ILE A 769 -19.82 -36.25 -1.94
C ILE A 769 -20.25 -35.77 -3.34
N SER A 770 -19.43 -34.99 -4.07
CA SER A 770 -19.86 -34.37 -5.32
C SER A 770 -19.95 -35.34 -6.50
N ALA A 771 -18.99 -36.28 -6.61
CA ALA A 771 -18.98 -37.28 -7.69
C ALA A 771 -20.12 -38.31 -7.56
N GLY A 772 -20.39 -38.78 -6.33
CA GLY A 772 -21.47 -39.74 -6.07
C GLY A 772 -22.86 -39.13 -6.23
N ILE A 773 -23.06 -37.87 -5.82
CA ILE A 773 -24.35 -37.18 -5.93
C ILE A 773 -24.63 -36.75 -7.37
N ALA A 774 -23.63 -36.25 -8.10
CA ALA A 774 -23.77 -35.97 -9.53
C ALA A 774 -24.09 -37.26 -10.30
N HIS A 775 -23.45 -38.38 -9.95
CA HIS A 775 -23.75 -39.68 -10.55
C HIS A 775 -25.18 -40.16 -10.23
N GLU A 776 -25.62 -40.09 -8.96
CA GLU A 776 -26.98 -40.48 -8.54
C GLU A 776 -28.09 -39.58 -9.13
N LEU A 777 -27.84 -38.29 -9.36
CA LEU A 777 -28.81 -37.38 -10.01
C LEU A 777 -28.85 -37.55 -11.53
N ASN A 778 -27.70 -37.81 -12.17
CA ASN A 778 -27.63 -37.98 -13.61
C ASN A 778 -28.31 -39.27 -14.08
N GLN A 779 -28.37 -40.32 -13.25
CA GLN A 779 -29.07 -41.57 -13.57
C GLN A 779 -30.57 -41.38 -13.88
N PRO A 780 -31.41 -40.84 -12.96
CA PRO A 780 -32.83 -40.61 -13.24
C PRO A 780 -33.04 -39.56 -14.34
N LEU A 781 -32.21 -38.51 -14.42
CA LEU A 781 -32.32 -37.50 -15.48
C LEU A 781 -32.07 -38.08 -16.88
N ASN A 782 -31.10 -38.98 -17.03
CA ASN A 782 -30.85 -39.66 -18.30
C ASN A 782 -31.98 -40.64 -18.67
N ALA A 783 -32.56 -41.34 -17.70
CA ALA A 783 -33.71 -42.21 -17.93
C ALA A 783 -34.96 -41.43 -18.38
N ILE A 784 -35.25 -40.28 -17.73
CA ILE A 784 -36.31 -39.35 -18.15
C ILE A 784 -36.08 -38.85 -19.58
N LYS A 785 -34.84 -38.46 -19.88
CA LYS A 785 -34.46 -38.00 -21.23
C LYS A 785 -34.66 -39.10 -22.27
N MET A 786 -34.24 -40.33 -22.00
CA MET A 786 -34.41 -41.45 -22.93
C MET A 786 -35.87 -41.79 -23.18
N GLY A 787 -36.72 -41.83 -22.14
CA GLY A 787 -38.16 -42.04 -22.31
C GLY A 787 -38.81 -40.93 -23.15
N SER A 788 -38.45 -39.68 -22.88
CA SER A 788 -38.93 -38.52 -23.64
C SER A 788 -38.47 -38.54 -25.11
N GLU A 789 -37.21 -38.89 -25.38
CA GLU A 789 -36.69 -39.02 -26.75
C GLU A 789 -37.33 -40.18 -27.52
N TYR A 790 -37.65 -41.28 -26.85
CA TYR A 790 -38.39 -42.39 -27.44
C TYR A 790 -39.78 -41.92 -27.93
N LEU A 791 -40.55 -41.26 -27.05
CA LEU A 791 -41.87 -40.72 -27.40
C LEU A 791 -41.77 -39.70 -28.54
N LYS A 792 -40.80 -38.79 -28.47
CA LYS A 792 -40.54 -37.80 -29.54
C LYS A 792 -40.18 -38.46 -30.87
N THR A 793 -39.35 -39.49 -30.86
CA THR A 793 -38.92 -40.21 -32.07
C THR A 793 -40.09 -40.95 -32.72
N MET A 794 -40.97 -41.56 -31.93
CA MET A 794 -42.16 -42.23 -32.45
C MET A 794 -43.16 -41.24 -33.08
N LEU A 795 -43.37 -40.09 -32.44
CA LEU A 795 -44.18 -38.99 -32.99
C LEU A 795 -43.60 -38.46 -34.30
N GLN A 796 -42.29 -38.21 -34.36
CA GLN A 796 -41.63 -37.69 -35.57
C GLN A 796 -41.64 -38.69 -36.73
N LYS A 797 -41.59 -39.99 -36.44
CA LYS A 797 -41.65 -41.06 -37.45
C LYS A 797 -43.09 -41.44 -37.84
N GLY A 798 -44.10 -40.76 -37.29
CA GLY A 798 -45.52 -41.04 -37.56
C GLY A 798 -45.96 -42.44 -37.14
N LYS A 799 -45.27 -43.06 -36.17
CA LYS A 799 -45.58 -44.40 -35.69
C LYS A 799 -46.54 -44.33 -34.50
N THR A 800 -47.61 -45.12 -34.56
CA THR A 800 -48.56 -45.29 -33.44
C THR A 800 -47.89 -46.04 -32.30
N ILE A 801 -47.87 -45.44 -31.11
CA ILE A 801 -47.40 -46.07 -29.87
C ILE A 801 -48.59 -46.84 -29.30
N GLN A 802 -48.42 -48.12 -28.95
CA GLN A 802 -49.49 -48.86 -28.27
C GLN A 802 -49.71 -48.30 -26.86
N ASP A 803 -50.96 -48.31 -26.39
CA ASP A 803 -51.32 -47.73 -25.09
C ASP A 803 -50.55 -48.35 -23.93
N GLU A 804 -50.19 -49.64 -24.03
CA GLU A 804 -49.37 -50.36 -23.07
C GLU A 804 -47.93 -49.83 -23.01
N ASP A 805 -47.29 -49.63 -24.17
CA ASP A 805 -45.94 -49.07 -24.27
C ASP A 805 -45.90 -47.60 -23.84
N LEU A 806 -46.93 -46.83 -24.18
CA LEU A 806 -47.06 -45.44 -23.77
C LEU A 806 -47.18 -45.34 -22.24
N SER A 807 -48.04 -46.19 -21.66
CA SER A 807 -48.24 -46.25 -20.21
C SER A 807 -46.97 -46.67 -19.48
N LEU A 808 -46.23 -47.66 -20.01
CA LEU A 808 -44.94 -48.08 -19.46
C LEU A 808 -43.91 -46.95 -19.44
N VAL A 809 -43.73 -46.25 -20.57
CA VAL A 809 -42.74 -45.17 -20.68
C VAL A 809 -43.10 -43.97 -19.79
N VAL A 810 -44.39 -43.60 -19.74
CA VAL A 810 -44.85 -42.49 -18.89
C VAL A 810 -44.72 -42.83 -17.40
N ASN A 811 -45.05 -44.06 -17.00
CA ASN A 811 -44.89 -44.50 -15.62
C ASN A 811 -43.41 -44.56 -15.20
N GLU A 812 -42.52 -44.98 -16.10
CA GLU A 812 -41.07 -44.98 -15.85
C GLU A 812 -40.54 -43.55 -15.68
N ILE A 813 -40.93 -42.61 -16.56
CA ILE A 813 -40.55 -41.20 -16.43
C ILE A 813 -41.00 -40.64 -15.08
N ASN A 814 -42.25 -40.87 -14.68
CA ASN A 814 -42.77 -40.42 -13.38
C ASN A 814 -42.02 -41.07 -12.21
N GLY A 815 -41.69 -42.36 -12.29
CA GLY A 815 -40.89 -43.06 -11.29
C GLY A 815 -39.51 -42.42 -11.11
N GLN A 816 -38.84 -42.06 -12.21
CA GLN A 816 -37.53 -41.42 -12.17
C GLN A 816 -37.59 -39.96 -11.70
N VAL A 817 -38.68 -39.22 -12.00
CA VAL A 817 -38.91 -37.86 -11.46
C VAL A 817 -39.10 -37.89 -9.95
N ASN A 818 -39.87 -38.86 -9.43
CA ASN A 818 -40.05 -39.05 -8.00
C ASN A 818 -38.71 -39.39 -7.33
N ARG A 819 -37.92 -40.29 -7.93
CA ARG A 819 -36.58 -40.64 -7.44
C ARG A 819 -35.62 -39.45 -7.40
N ALA A 820 -35.61 -38.61 -8.45
CA ALA A 820 -34.84 -37.37 -8.46
C ALA A 820 -35.31 -36.40 -7.38
N SER A 821 -36.63 -36.26 -7.20
CA SER A 821 -37.23 -35.40 -6.16
C SER A 821 -36.87 -35.88 -4.74
N ASP A 822 -36.83 -37.19 -4.49
CA ASP A 822 -36.41 -37.76 -3.22
C ASP A 822 -34.91 -37.54 -2.93
N ILE A 823 -34.06 -37.56 -3.97
CA ILE A 823 -32.64 -37.20 -3.84
C ILE A 823 -32.50 -35.72 -3.49
N VAL A 824 -33.24 -34.83 -4.17
CA VAL A 824 -33.26 -33.38 -3.88
C VAL A 824 -33.82 -33.09 -2.49
N ARG A 825 -34.89 -33.78 -2.08
CA ARG A 825 -35.47 -33.65 -0.73
C ARG A 825 -34.44 -34.06 0.31
N ARG A 826 -33.77 -35.21 0.14
CA ARG A 826 -32.65 -35.64 1.00
C ARG A 826 -31.52 -34.60 1.05
N LEU A 827 -31.15 -34.00 -0.06
CA LEU A 827 -30.16 -32.91 -0.13
C LEU A 827 -30.62 -31.64 0.58
N SER A 828 -31.91 -31.27 0.48
CA SER A 828 -32.47 -30.10 1.15
C SER A 828 -32.45 -30.19 2.68
N LEU A 829 -32.45 -31.42 3.21
CA LEU A 829 -32.31 -31.73 4.64
C LEU A 829 -30.87 -31.53 5.15
N PHE A 830 -29.86 -31.50 4.25
CA PHE A 830 -28.45 -31.18 4.56
C PHE A 830 -28.12 -29.68 4.42
N GLY A 831 -28.90 -28.93 3.64
CA GLY A 831 -28.62 -27.53 3.29
C GLY A 831 -29.29 -26.47 4.17
N ARG A 832 -30.31 -26.82 4.97
CA ARG A 832 -30.95 -25.89 5.91
C ARG A 832 -30.32 -26.05 7.29
N LYS A 833 -29.72 -24.98 7.81
CA LYS A 833 -29.61 -24.74 9.26
C LYS A 833 -30.84 -23.93 9.70
N PRO A 834 -31.89 -24.53 10.28
CA PRO A 834 -32.82 -23.76 11.11
C PRO A 834 -32.22 -23.62 12.51
N ASP A 835 -32.41 -22.45 13.11
CA ASP A 835 -31.88 -22.03 14.41
C ASP A 835 -32.01 -23.08 15.52
N PHE A 836 -30.90 -23.37 16.20
CA PHE A 836 -30.83 -24.34 17.29
C PHE A 836 -30.76 -23.64 18.66
N LEU A 837 -31.91 -23.18 19.17
CA LEU A 837 -32.12 -23.13 20.62
C LEU A 837 -32.74 -24.46 21.05
N LYS A 838 -32.13 -25.16 22.01
CA LYS A 838 -32.70 -26.41 22.54
C LYS A 838 -34.04 -26.06 23.21
N GLN A 839 -35.13 -26.68 22.78
CA GLN A 839 -36.46 -26.43 23.33
C GLN A 839 -36.97 -27.66 24.09
N LYS A 840 -37.97 -27.47 24.95
CA LYS A 840 -38.67 -28.58 25.60
C LYS A 840 -39.48 -29.31 24.52
N VAL A 841 -39.15 -30.57 24.26
CA VAL A 841 -39.80 -31.43 23.26
C VAL A 841 -40.45 -32.62 23.95
N ASP A 842 -41.73 -32.85 23.67
CA ASP A 842 -42.38 -34.14 23.93
C ASP A 842 -41.94 -35.15 22.85
N ILE A 843 -41.25 -36.21 23.27
CA ILE A 843 -40.70 -37.23 22.39
C ILE A 843 -41.78 -38.03 21.64
N ASN A 844 -43.00 -38.10 22.18
CA ASN A 844 -44.10 -38.78 21.52
C ASN A 844 -44.49 -38.09 20.20
N GLN A 845 -44.29 -36.77 20.09
CA GLN A 845 -44.69 -36.02 18.89
C GLN A 845 -43.81 -36.35 17.67
N PRO A 846 -42.46 -36.26 17.72
CA PRO A 846 -41.60 -36.68 16.60
C PRO A 846 -41.80 -38.15 16.17
N ILE A 847 -42.14 -39.05 17.11
CA ILE A 847 -42.45 -40.46 16.78
C ILE A 847 -43.70 -40.53 15.90
N ARG A 848 -44.78 -39.85 16.28
CA ARG A 848 -46.03 -39.81 15.51
C ARG A 848 -45.82 -39.16 14.14
N ASP A 849 -45.10 -38.04 14.10
CA ASP A 849 -44.80 -37.33 12.85
C ASP A 849 -44.02 -38.24 11.87
N THR A 850 -43.02 -38.96 12.38
CA THR A 850 -42.22 -39.88 11.57
C THR A 850 -43.05 -41.05 11.04
N LEU A 851 -43.93 -41.64 11.86
CA LEU A 851 -44.80 -42.74 11.44
C LEU A 851 -45.80 -42.29 10.38
N SER A 852 -46.32 -41.06 10.44
CA SER A 852 -47.21 -40.52 9.41
C SER A 852 -46.51 -40.42 8.04
N VAL A 853 -45.20 -40.14 8.03
CA VAL A 853 -44.39 -40.10 6.80
C VAL A 853 -44.14 -41.50 6.23
N LEU A 854 -44.01 -42.51 7.11
CA LEU A 854 -43.71 -43.90 6.74
C LEU A 854 -44.96 -44.76 6.53
N GLU A 855 -46.16 -44.22 6.77
CA GLU A 855 -47.43 -44.97 6.77
C GLU A 855 -47.66 -45.77 5.48
N ASN A 856 -47.45 -45.15 4.31
CA ASN A 856 -47.64 -45.84 3.04
C ASN A 856 -46.60 -46.96 2.83
N GLN A 857 -45.36 -46.75 3.27
CA GLN A 857 -44.28 -47.71 3.15
C GLN A 857 -44.52 -48.94 4.04
N LEU A 858 -44.90 -48.70 5.30
CA LEU A 858 -45.27 -49.76 6.26
C LEU A 858 -46.44 -50.61 5.73
N ARG A 859 -47.42 -49.98 5.08
CA ARG A 859 -48.56 -50.66 4.46
C ARG A 859 -48.16 -51.51 3.24
N VAL A 860 -47.30 -50.98 2.36
CA VAL A 860 -46.84 -51.69 1.16
C VAL A 860 -46.01 -52.92 1.55
N GLU A 861 -45.20 -52.81 2.61
CA GLU A 861 -44.33 -53.89 3.08
C GLU A 861 -45.01 -54.84 4.09
N ASN A 862 -46.31 -54.63 4.37
CA ASN A 862 -47.12 -55.44 5.29
C ASN A 862 -46.53 -55.55 6.72
N ILE A 863 -45.93 -54.46 7.22
CA ILE A 863 -45.31 -54.38 8.55
C ILE A 863 -46.32 -53.75 9.53
N HIS A 864 -46.67 -54.49 10.57
CA HIS A 864 -47.56 -53.99 11.63
C HIS A 864 -46.75 -53.19 12.67
N VAL A 865 -47.32 -52.08 13.16
CA VAL A 865 -46.68 -51.24 14.19
C VAL A 865 -47.56 -51.19 15.43
N GLU A 866 -47.03 -51.69 16.56
CA GLU A 866 -47.68 -51.60 17.87
C GLU A 866 -47.13 -50.39 18.64
N LEU A 867 -48.02 -49.46 19.01
CA LEU A 867 -47.69 -48.21 19.69
C LEU A 867 -48.20 -48.19 21.12
N SER A 868 -47.29 -48.13 22.10
CA SER A 868 -47.61 -47.93 23.51
C SER A 868 -46.87 -46.71 24.05
N LEU A 869 -47.43 -45.53 23.80
CA LEU A 869 -46.84 -44.25 24.19
C LEU A 869 -47.42 -43.77 25.53
N SER A 870 -46.61 -43.76 26.60
CA SER A 870 -47.04 -43.25 27.90
C SER A 870 -47.27 -41.74 27.86
N GLN A 871 -48.34 -41.27 28.50
CA GLN A 871 -48.58 -39.84 28.75
C GLN A 871 -47.84 -39.33 29.99
N ASP A 872 -47.35 -40.24 30.85
CA ASP A 872 -46.60 -39.92 32.07
C ASP A 872 -45.08 -39.94 31.78
N ILE A 873 -44.64 -39.13 30.81
CA ILE A 873 -43.23 -38.91 30.48
C ILE A 873 -42.89 -37.43 30.53
N ARG A 874 -41.65 -37.10 30.89
CA ARG A 874 -41.20 -35.70 30.98
C ARG A 874 -40.64 -35.22 29.63
N PRO A 875 -40.88 -33.95 29.25
CA PRO A 875 -40.28 -33.37 28.06
C PRO A 875 -38.76 -33.31 28.19
N ILE A 876 -38.06 -33.41 27.06
CA ILE A 876 -36.60 -33.42 26.98
C ILE A 876 -36.11 -32.14 26.32
N LEU A 877 -34.87 -31.73 26.60
CA LEU A 877 -34.29 -30.54 25.97
C LEU A 877 -33.61 -30.94 24.64
N GLY A 878 -34.22 -30.62 23.51
CA GLY A 878 -33.72 -31.05 22.20
C GLY A 878 -34.36 -30.34 21.01
N HIS A 879 -34.12 -30.88 19.81
CA HIS A 879 -34.66 -30.33 18.57
C HIS A 879 -35.59 -31.34 17.92
N ALA A 880 -36.86 -30.99 17.77
CA ALA A 880 -37.89 -31.88 17.24
C ALA A 880 -37.52 -32.49 15.88
N TYR A 881 -36.88 -31.69 15.01
CA TYR A 881 -36.43 -32.14 13.69
C TYR A 881 -35.29 -33.19 13.76
N GLN A 882 -34.28 -32.99 14.61
CA GLN A 882 -33.21 -33.99 14.79
C GLN A 882 -33.75 -35.27 15.41
N LEU A 883 -34.67 -35.17 16.37
CA LEU A 883 -35.36 -36.33 16.93
C LEU A 883 -36.18 -37.07 15.87
N GLY A 884 -36.89 -36.35 14.99
CA GLY A 884 -37.58 -36.94 13.84
C GLY A 884 -36.62 -37.68 12.89
N GLN A 885 -35.46 -37.09 12.60
CA GLN A 885 -34.43 -37.74 11.77
C GLN A 885 -33.88 -39.02 12.42
N MET A 886 -33.65 -38.97 13.74
CA MET A 886 -33.23 -40.13 14.52
C MET A 886 -34.27 -41.26 14.44
N PHE A 887 -35.56 -40.95 14.66
CA PHE A 887 -36.64 -41.93 14.57
C PHE A 887 -36.81 -42.48 13.16
N TYR A 888 -36.71 -41.63 12.13
CA TYR A 888 -36.77 -42.05 10.74
C TYR A 888 -35.69 -43.07 10.42
N ASN A 889 -34.44 -42.79 10.80
CA ASN A 889 -33.33 -43.71 10.56
C ASN A 889 -33.53 -45.06 11.26
N LEU A 890 -34.03 -45.06 12.50
CA LEU A 890 -34.27 -46.30 13.26
C LEU A 890 -35.42 -47.11 12.67
N LEU A 891 -36.52 -46.46 12.29
CA LEU A 891 -37.68 -47.13 11.71
C LEU A 891 -37.39 -47.68 10.31
N VAL A 892 -36.69 -46.94 9.46
CA VAL A 892 -36.27 -47.44 8.14
C VAL A 892 -35.33 -48.64 8.29
N ASN A 893 -34.37 -48.58 9.22
CA ASN A 893 -33.50 -49.74 9.49
C ASN A 893 -34.29 -50.96 10.01
N ALA A 894 -35.30 -50.75 10.85
CA ALA A 894 -36.18 -51.81 11.33
C ALA A 894 -37.00 -52.45 10.20
N MET A 895 -37.58 -51.63 9.31
CA MET A 895 -38.33 -52.11 8.14
C MET A 895 -37.43 -52.93 7.21
N GLU A 896 -36.24 -52.42 6.89
CA GLU A 896 -35.27 -53.13 6.06
C GLU A 896 -34.77 -54.43 6.69
N ALA A 897 -34.66 -54.47 8.03
CA ALA A 897 -34.28 -55.67 8.76
C ALA A 897 -35.37 -56.75 8.71
N ILE A 898 -36.65 -56.35 8.76
CA ILE A 898 -37.82 -57.24 8.61
C ILE A 898 -37.88 -57.79 7.17
N ASN A 899 -37.72 -56.91 6.17
CA ASN A 899 -37.75 -57.29 4.75
C ASN A 899 -36.67 -58.29 4.33
N GLN A 900 -35.58 -58.40 5.10
CA GLN A 900 -34.52 -59.39 4.84
C GLN A 900 -34.90 -60.81 5.28
N VAL A 901 -35.96 -60.97 6.08
CA VAL A 901 -36.37 -62.28 6.64
C VAL A 901 -37.75 -62.72 6.14
N THR A 902 -38.57 -61.81 5.61
CA THR A 902 -39.86 -62.13 5.00
C THR A 902 -39.67 -62.96 3.73
N GLY A 903 -39.92 -64.27 3.86
CA GLY A 903 -39.73 -65.26 2.81
C GLY A 903 -39.11 -66.58 3.30
N GLN A 904 -38.60 -66.66 4.54
CA GLN A 904 -37.95 -67.88 5.05
C GLN A 904 -38.42 -68.39 6.43
N ASP A 905 -39.30 -67.71 7.17
CA ASP A 905 -39.93 -68.24 8.40
C ASP A 905 -41.24 -67.50 8.75
N ASP A 906 -42.10 -68.14 9.54
CA ASP A 906 -43.46 -67.70 9.97
C ASP A 906 -43.44 -66.53 10.99
N ASN A 907 -42.40 -65.70 10.98
CA ASN A 907 -42.23 -64.61 11.96
C ASN A 907 -43.12 -63.40 11.62
N PRO A 908 -43.90 -62.87 12.57
CA PRO A 908 -44.75 -61.71 12.32
C PRO A 908 -43.89 -60.47 12.01
N SER A 909 -44.21 -59.77 10.92
CA SER A 909 -43.59 -58.48 10.57
C SER A 909 -44.09 -57.38 11.50
N LEU A 910 -43.38 -57.15 12.61
CA LEU A 910 -43.85 -56.32 13.72
C LEU A 910 -42.76 -55.35 14.18
N ILE A 911 -43.13 -54.08 14.32
CA ILE A 911 -42.35 -53.06 15.01
C ILE A 911 -43.11 -52.62 16.25
N VAL A 912 -42.49 -52.69 17.42
CA VAL A 912 -43.09 -52.25 18.70
C VAL A 912 -42.36 -51.02 19.19
N ILE A 913 -43.10 -49.93 19.43
CA ILE A 913 -42.57 -48.67 19.94
C ILE A 913 -43.21 -48.36 21.29
N ARG A 914 -42.39 -48.22 22.34
CA ARG A 914 -42.87 -47.89 23.69
C ARG A 914 -42.14 -46.68 24.26
N THR A 915 -42.86 -45.81 24.95
CA THR A 915 -42.27 -44.72 25.74
C THR A 915 -42.68 -44.84 27.20
N PHE A 916 -41.73 -44.66 28.10
CA PHE A 916 -41.93 -44.78 29.55
C PHE A 916 -40.84 -44.03 30.32
N MET A 917 -41.08 -43.80 31.62
CA MET A 917 -40.07 -43.28 32.54
C MET A 917 -39.28 -44.43 33.16
N GLU A 918 -37.95 -44.36 33.11
CA GLU A 918 -37.07 -45.36 33.73
C GLU A 918 -35.92 -44.67 34.47
N ASN A 919 -35.78 -44.93 35.77
CA ASN A 919 -34.71 -44.34 36.61
C ASN A 919 -34.59 -42.80 36.50
N GLY A 920 -35.71 -42.10 36.27
CA GLY A 920 -35.75 -40.64 36.12
C GLY A 920 -35.46 -40.11 34.71
N TYR A 921 -35.22 -41.00 33.73
CA TYR A 921 -35.02 -40.66 32.31
C TYR A 921 -36.30 -40.91 31.52
N THR A 922 -36.53 -40.09 30.49
CA THR A 922 -37.54 -40.36 29.45
C THR A 922 -36.94 -41.36 28.47
N THR A 923 -37.48 -42.58 28.45
CA THR A 923 -36.97 -43.70 27.65
C THR A 923 -37.93 -44.08 26.53
N VAL A 924 -37.37 -44.36 25.35
CA VAL A 924 -38.07 -44.93 24.19
C VAL A 924 -37.41 -46.26 23.80
N THR A 925 -38.22 -47.28 23.56
CA THR A 925 -37.78 -48.55 22.97
C THR A 925 -38.39 -48.72 21.59
N ILE A 926 -37.58 -49.12 20.62
CA ILE A 926 -37.99 -49.49 19.26
C ILE A 926 -37.49 -50.90 19.02
N SER A 927 -38.43 -51.84 18.89
CA SER A 927 -38.15 -53.26 18.70
C SER A 927 -38.67 -53.72 17.35
N ASP A 928 -37.86 -54.43 16.59
CA ASP A 928 -38.26 -55.10 15.34
C ASP A 928 -38.15 -56.62 15.45
N THR A 929 -38.81 -57.34 14.55
CA THR A 929 -38.72 -58.81 14.38
C THR A 929 -37.82 -59.25 13.22
N GLY A 930 -36.89 -58.38 12.79
CA GLY A 930 -36.04 -58.59 11.63
C GLY A 930 -34.81 -59.48 11.84
N CYS A 931 -33.85 -59.40 10.92
CA CYS A 931 -32.71 -60.33 10.85
C CYS A 931 -31.75 -60.28 12.06
N GLY A 932 -31.83 -59.23 12.88
CA GLY A 932 -31.02 -59.03 14.08
C GLY A 932 -29.53 -58.76 13.81
N ILE A 933 -28.87 -58.08 14.74
CA ILE A 933 -27.45 -57.69 14.69
C ILE A 933 -26.60 -58.74 15.43
N PRO A 934 -25.62 -59.40 14.76
CA PRO A 934 -24.66 -60.30 15.41
C PRO A 934 -23.85 -59.62 16.52
N HIS A 935 -23.52 -60.35 17.59
CA HIS A 935 -22.82 -59.81 18.77
C HIS A 935 -21.53 -59.06 18.44
N HIS A 936 -20.73 -59.57 17.50
CA HIS A 936 -19.45 -58.98 17.11
C HIS A 936 -19.59 -57.68 16.28
N LEU A 937 -20.79 -57.31 15.84
CA LEU A 937 -21.04 -56.11 15.03
C LEU A 937 -21.71 -54.98 15.82
N ARG A 938 -22.23 -55.23 17.03
CA ARG A 938 -23.06 -54.28 17.79
C ARG A 938 -22.36 -52.96 18.14
N GLU A 939 -21.05 -52.96 18.33
CA GLU A 939 -20.30 -51.72 18.60
C GLU A 939 -19.96 -50.97 17.30
N ARG A 940 -19.79 -51.72 16.20
CA ARG A 940 -19.40 -51.17 14.89
C ARG A 940 -20.56 -50.58 14.10
N VAL A 941 -21.81 -50.90 14.44
CA VAL A 941 -22.99 -50.34 13.73
C VAL A 941 -23.12 -48.81 13.84
N PHE A 942 -22.42 -48.19 14.79
CA PHE A 942 -22.37 -46.73 14.93
C PHE A 942 -21.17 -46.08 14.21
N GLU A 943 -20.25 -46.87 13.63
CA GLU A 943 -19.14 -46.34 12.83
C GLU A 943 -19.68 -45.69 11.54
N PRO A 944 -19.27 -44.46 11.18
CA PRO A 944 -19.65 -43.84 9.93
C PRO A 944 -19.30 -44.72 8.73
N PHE A 945 -20.23 -44.86 7.79
CA PHE A 945 -20.11 -45.68 6.56
C PHE A 945 -20.06 -47.20 6.78
N PHE A 946 -20.23 -47.69 8.01
CA PHE A 946 -20.32 -49.12 8.25
C PHE A 946 -21.68 -49.67 7.80
N THR A 947 -21.67 -50.67 6.92
CA THR A 947 -22.88 -51.38 6.48
C THR A 947 -22.60 -52.86 6.24
N THR A 948 -23.56 -53.72 6.56
CA THR A 948 -23.52 -55.17 6.29
C THR A 948 -24.19 -55.55 4.96
N LYS A 949 -24.65 -54.55 4.20
CA LYS A 949 -25.39 -54.73 2.94
C LYS A 949 -24.44 -54.81 1.74
N GLU A 950 -24.91 -55.41 0.64
CA GLU A 950 -24.18 -55.43 -0.65
C GLU A 950 -23.77 -54.03 -1.10
N SER A 951 -22.59 -53.93 -1.74
CA SER A 951 -22.01 -52.68 -2.20
C SER A 951 -23.00 -51.86 -3.02
N GLY A 952 -23.38 -50.67 -2.51
CA GLY A 952 -24.34 -49.76 -3.14
C GLY A 952 -25.76 -49.76 -2.54
N LYS A 953 -26.14 -50.72 -1.70
CA LYS A 953 -27.50 -50.80 -1.09
C LYS A 953 -27.59 -50.27 0.35
N GLY A 954 -26.47 -49.86 0.96
CA GLY A 954 -26.44 -49.26 2.30
C GLY A 954 -25.42 -48.14 2.38
N LYS A 955 -25.82 -46.94 2.83
CA LYS A 955 -24.91 -45.79 2.97
C LYS A 955 -24.13 -45.78 4.29
N GLY A 956 -24.54 -46.60 5.29
CA GLY A 956 -23.84 -46.75 6.58
C GLY A 956 -23.81 -45.49 7.47
N LEU A 957 -24.63 -44.48 7.17
CA LEU A 957 -24.63 -43.19 7.88
C LEU A 957 -25.80 -43.02 8.86
N GLY A 958 -26.87 -43.80 8.72
CA GLY A 958 -28.11 -43.59 9.50
C GLY A 958 -27.91 -43.76 11.01
N LEU A 959 -27.25 -44.85 11.42
CA LEU A 959 -27.01 -45.14 12.84
C LEU A 959 -25.93 -44.26 13.46
N SER A 960 -24.89 -43.86 12.71
CA SER A 960 -23.88 -42.92 13.20
C SER A 960 -24.48 -41.52 13.45
N ILE A 961 -25.37 -41.05 12.58
CA ILE A 961 -26.13 -39.81 12.79
C ILE A 961 -27.07 -39.94 14.01
N THR A 962 -27.78 -41.06 14.15
CA THR A 962 -28.61 -41.34 15.32
C THR A 962 -27.79 -41.28 16.62
N HIS A 963 -26.57 -41.84 16.61
CA HIS A 963 -25.66 -41.81 17.76
C HIS A 963 -25.20 -40.38 18.10
N GLU A 964 -24.83 -39.57 17.10
CA GLU A 964 -24.47 -38.16 17.30
C GLU A 964 -25.63 -37.32 17.84
N ILE A 965 -26.86 -37.53 17.34
CA ILE A 965 -28.05 -36.82 17.80
C ILE A 965 -28.32 -37.15 19.28
N ILE A 966 -28.28 -38.43 19.65
CA ILE A 966 -28.52 -38.88 21.03
C ILE A 966 -27.48 -38.29 21.98
N HIS A 967 -26.19 -38.31 21.61
CA HIS A 967 -25.13 -37.70 22.40
C HIS A 967 -25.25 -36.17 22.49
N GLY A 968 -25.67 -35.49 21.42
CA GLY A 968 -25.82 -34.03 21.39
C GLY A 968 -26.85 -33.47 22.39
N ILE A 969 -27.79 -34.31 22.84
CA ILE A 969 -28.79 -34.01 23.87
C ILE A 969 -28.56 -34.80 25.18
N ASN A 970 -27.34 -35.27 25.42
CA ASN A 970 -26.93 -36.01 26.61
C ASN A 970 -27.74 -37.31 26.86
N GLY A 971 -28.28 -37.91 25.81
CA GLY A 971 -28.97 -39.20 25.87
C GLY A 971 -28.01 -40.39 25.82
N ARG A 972 -28.56 -41.59 26.02
CA ARG A 972 -27.86 -42.87 25.94
C ARG A 972 -28.61 -43.82 25.03
N ILE A 973 -27.88 -44.67 24.31
CA ILE A 973 -28.45 -45.73 23.47
C ILE A 973 -27.89 -47.09 23.87
N ALA A 974 -28.75 -48.09 23.96
CA ALA A 974 -28.39 -49.49 24.19
C ALA A 974 -29.06 -50.37 23.14
N ILE A 975 -28.36 -51.44 22.73
CA ILE A 975 -28.84 -52.39 21.74
C ILE A 975 -28.96 -53.77 22.38
N GLN A 976 -30.15 -54.37 22.28
CA GLN A 976 -30.36 -55.78 22.54
C GLN A 976 -30.75 -56.45 21.23
N SER A 977 -29.94 -57.37 20.73
CA SER A 977 -30.25 -58.05 19.48
C SER A 977 -29.63 -59.44 19.42
N LYS A 978 -30.34 -60.40 18.83
CA LYS A 978 -29.82 -61.73 18.54
C LYS A 978 -30.16 -62.03 17.08
N LYS A 979 -29.17 -62.56 16.34
CA LYS A 979 -29.31 -62.89 14.93
C LYS A 979 -30.52 -63.83 14.75
N GLY A 980 -31.45 -63.47 13.88
CA GLY A 980 -32.67 -64.20 13.56
C GLY A 980 -33.88 -63.91 14.46
N THR A 981 -33.77 -63.03 15.47
CA THR A 981 -34.87 -62.74 16.41
C THR A 981 -35.18 -61.24 16.58
N GLY A 982 -34.67 -60.38 15.69
CA GLY A 982 -34.90 -58.94 15.75
C GLY A 982 -33.90 -58.11 16.56
N THR A 983 -34.11 -56.79 16.57
CA THR A 983 -33.31 -55.81 17.31
C THR A 983 -34.18 -54.91 18.16
N THR A 984 -33.77 -54.64 19.39
CA THR A 984 -34.36 -53.63 20.27
C THR A 984 -33.34 -52.54 20.53
N PHE A 985 -33.67 -51.31 20.14
CA PHE A 985 -32.95 -50.10 20.54
C PHE A 985 -33.65 -49.46 21.73
N THR A 986 -32.92 -49.26 22.83
CA THR A 986 -33.38 -48.52 24.01
C THR A 986 -32.65 -47.21 24.08
N ILE A 987 -33.38 -46.10 24.09
CA ILE A 987 -32.82 -44.75 24.08
C ILE A 987 -33.37 -43.98 25.27
N SER A 988 -32.48 -43.44 26.11
CA SER A 988 -32.84 -42.75 27.35
C SER A 988 -32.33 -41.31 27.34
N PHE A 989 -33.20 -40.37 27.67
CA PHE A 989 -32.91 -38.93 27.68
C PHE A 989 -33.12 -38.32 29.06
N PRO A 990 -32.24 -37.40 29.50
CA PRO A 990 -32.48 -36.66 30.73
C PRO A 990 -33.70 -35.72 30.56
N PRO A 991 -34.56 -35.59 31.57
CA PRO A 991 -35.69 -34.67 31.51
C PRO A 991 -35.18 -33.21 31.48
N ALA A 992 -35.91 -32.32 30.82
CA ALA A 992 -35.61 -30.89 30.89
C ALA A 992 -35.77 -30.39 32.34
N GLU A 993 -34.76 -29.75 32.91
CA GLU A 993 -34.82 -29.18 34.26
C GLU A 993 -35.99 -28.18 34.37
N MET A 994 -36.72 -28.21 35.49
CA MET A 994 -37.67 -27.16 35.82
C MET A 994 -36.87 -25.92 36.20
N GLU A 995 -36.90 -24.88 35.38
CA GLU A 995 -36.58 -23.54 35.86
C GLU A 995 -37.57 -23.23 37.00
N THR A 996 -37.04 -23.07 38.20
CA THR A 996 -37.74 -22.37 39.28
C THR A 996 -38.03 -20.96 38.80
N GLU A 997 -39.32 -20.64 38.60
CA GLU A 997 -39.79 -19.28 38.43
C GLU A 997 -39.37 -18.46 39.68
N GLU A 998 -38.29 -17.69 39.56
CA GLU A 998 -38.10 -16.54 40.42
C GLU A 998 -39.19 -15.52 40.07
N ALA A 999 -40.09 -15.31 41.02
CA ALA A 999 -41.16 -14.33 40.97
C ALA A 999 -40.60 -12.92 40.72
N GLY A 1000 -40.70 -12.46 39.47
CA GLY A 1000 -40.66 -11.04 39.14
C GLY A 1000 -42.06 -10.44 39.31
N THR A 1001 -42.27 -9.76 40.44
CA THR A 1001 -43.40 -8.86 40.71
C THR A 1001 -43.64 -7.84 39.59
N PRO A 1002 -44.89 -7.39 39.39
CA PRO A 1002 -45.37 -6.66 38.20
C PRO A 1002 -44.72 -5.31 37.93
#